data_AF-A0A0N5DC14-F1
#
_entry.id   AF-A0A0N5DC14-F1
#
_cell.length_a   1.000
_cell.length_b   1.000
_cell.length_c   1.000
_cell.angle_alpha   90.00
_cell.angle_beta   90.00
_cell.angle_gamma   90.00
#
_symmetry.space_group_name_H-M   'P 1'
#
loop_
_entity.id
_entity.type
_entity.pdbx_description
1 polymer ?
#
loop_
_entity_poly.entity_id
_entity_poly.type
_entity_poly.pdbx_seq_one_letter_code
_entity_poly.pdbx_strand_id
1 'polypeptide(L)'
;MVRCTLLSLPLLNEGMDEPLRKGMDKEVLNEGVEKEVLIQGPDNEGMDKEILSEGMDNEEMDEKVQNEGMDKEVLNEGIDEVVKIEGIDNEGMDEEVQSEGMDKKVLNEGTDEVVKIEGMDEEVQNEGMDKKVLNEGIDEVVKIEGMDEEVQDEGMDKKNEGMDKKVLNEGIDEVVKIEGMDEGMDKEVQNEGMDKVVKVELMDSEGMNEVQNKGMGKVVKIELMDSEGMNGEVQNEGMDRKVVNEGIDKVVVIEGMDNEGMDSEVLNEGMDSEVLNEGMDNEVLNGRMDEDVLTEENNQRMFYEEACKFVGITSDVLRKRREETCAAIRAEQRQDDLNRRRQINHVVTANEEREAVGFFIDAYYFNSHQIQIDRFPICTGEIKRVGNDFYGVTYIDIEQILYEYNYRLREGNAGEIAEEIVHLNLVPHIIELLRTGAKVHIHRTAVYIISTIVALSTAHTAKIVANNAIPYLINLIGSEDRETRELTLFALANIISESPMYRDACIRWGIAPKIAAVCNKFSVLCRFTIIEARCAVWTASNLCRGNNPPVDINEIAILLPLFSEALHSSDSLILLDACRAFNWLFESIPMRSFNCVVKPTITQRLVNLIAHQNPKISLEALLAVGNIILGGHFYLESVVSCCNSMVNIHNLLREGDQETKREVCWVLSNIISGAYSHTQIIFDNGIIPSLLKISKTQTFHVRVEACYVICKIAMSGRKKQISDLVEAGALAPLSDMLTVMDTRVVLFVLAALDRILKCGECYKGHVGLF
;
A
#
# COMPACT_ATOMS: atom_id res chain seq x y z
N MET A 1 -44.38 -31.33 -45.06
CA MET A 1 -43.70 -31.99 -46.20
C MET A 1 -43.13 -30.87 -47.05
N VAL A 2 -41.79 -30.88 -47.28
CA VAL A 2 -40.97 -29.90 -48.06
C VAL A 2 -40.77 -28.54 -47.33
N ARG A 3 -39.60 -28.08 -46.83
CA ARG A 3 -38.15 -28.08 -47.17
C ARG A 3 -37.74 -27.01 -48.22
N CYS A 4 -36.96 -26.00 -47.79
CA CYS A 4 -35.92 -25.18 -48.49
C CYS A 4 -35.45 -24.10 -47.48
N THR A 5 -34.24 -24.00 -46.89
CA THR A 5 -32.86 -23.73 -47.39
C THR A 5 -32.70 -22.64 -48.43
N LEU A 6 -32.16 -21.47 -48.04
CA LEU A 6 -30.83 -20.95 -48.47
C LEU A 6 -30.54 -19.49 -48.03
N LEU A 7 -29.25 -19.27 -47.69
CA LEU A 7 -28.42 -18.06 -47.82
C LEU A 7 -28.52 -16.96 -46.75
N SER A 8 -27.62 -17.04 -45.77
CA SER A 8 -27.08 -15.91 -45.00
C SER A 8 -25.97 -15.21 -45.80
N LEU A 9 -26.06 -13.89 -45.91
CA LEU A 9 -25.04 -12.95 -46.39
C LEU A 9 -24.32 -12.37 -45.15
N PRO A 10 -23.03 -12.00 -45.23
CA PRO A 10 -22.35 -11.28 -44.16
C PRO A 10 -22.92 -9.85 -44.05
N LEU A 11 -23.30 -9.44 -42.84
CA LEU A 11 -23.75 -8.08 -42.55
C LEU A 11 -22.53 -7.21 -42.25
N LEU A 12 -22.12 -6.41 -43.24
CA LEU A 12 -21.31 -5.20 -43.02
C LEU A 12 -22.20 -4.17 -42.32
N ASN A 13 -21.85 -3.78 -41.10
CA ASN A 13 -22.60 -2.79 -40.32
C ASN A 13 -21.68 -1.58 -40.04
N GLU A 14 -21.74 -0.57 -40.90
CA GLU A 14 -21.20 0.77 -40.60
C GLU A 14 -22.14 1.46 -39.60
N GLY A 15 -21.79 1.46 -38.31
CA GLY A 15 -22.55 2.19 -37.28
C GLY A 15 -21.83 2.22 -35.93
N MET A 16 -21.65 3.43 -35.38
CA MET A 16 -21.12 3.67 -34.03
C MET A 16 -22.10 3.12 -32.97
N ASP A 17 -21.88 1.90 -32.50
CA ASP A 17 -22.39 1.29 -31.27
C ASP A 17 -21.48 0.07 -30.96
N GLU A 18 -21.14 -0.20 -29.69
CA GLU A 18 -20.34 -1.36 -29.23
C GLU A 18 -20.72 -2.67 -29.97
N PRO A 19 -19.85 -3.23 -30.84
CA PRO A 19 -20.18 -4.43 -31.59
C PRO A 19 -19.88 -5.67 -30.74
N LEU A 20 -20.82 -6.05 -29.87
CA LEU A 20 -20.84 -7.39 -29.28
C LEU A 20 -21.08 -8.44 -30.39
N ARG A 21 -20.03 -9.07 -30.90
CA ARG A 21 -20.13 -10.21 -31.83
C ARG A 21 -20.27 -11.51 -31.04
N LYS A 22 -21.52 -11.92 -30.76
CA LYS A 22 -21.86 -13.23 -30.21
C LYS A 22 -22.51 -14.12 -31.28
N GLY A 23 -21.88 -15.23 -31.68
CA GLY A 23 -22.50 -16.22 -32.56
C GLY A 23 -21.62 -17.43 -32.86
N MET A 24 -22.24 -18.62 -33.03
CA MET A 24 -21.60 -19.83 -33.55
C MET A 24 -21.27 -19.65 -35.04
N ASP A 25 -20.28 -18.84 -35.37
CA ASP A 25 -19.77 -18.66 -36.73
C ASP A 25 -18.43 -19.38 -36.87
N LYS A 26 -18.18 -19.94 -38.05
CA LYS A 26 -17.01 -20.79 -38.28
C LYS A 26 -15.68 -20.03 -38.29
N GLU A 27 -15.74 -18.71 -38.37
CA GLU A 27 -14.64 -17.74 -38.48
C GLU A 27 -15.22 -16.38 -38.01
N VAL A 28 -14.57 -15.69 -37.08
CA VAL A 28 -14.94 -14.33 -36.64
C VAL A 28 -13.87 -13.35 -37.12
N LEU A 29 -14.23 -12.47 -38.07
CA LEU A 29 -13.32 -11.50 -38.71
C LEU A 29 -13.69 -10.06 -38.33
N ASN A 30 -12.78 -9.32 -37.69
CA ASN A 30 -12.90 -7.86 -37.55
C ASN A 30 -11.96 -7.13 -38.51
N GLU A 31 -12.52 -6.25 -39.35
CA GLU A 31 -11.77 -5.42 -40.31
C GLU A 31 -12.28 -3.97 -40.15
N GLY A 32 -11.68 -3.17 -39.25
CA GLY A 32 -12.06 -1.75 -39.04
C GLY A 32 -11.61 -1.15 -37.70
N VAL A 33 -11.59 0.19 -37.61
CA VAL A 33 -11.19 0.94 -36.39
C VAL A 33 -12.35 1.06 -35.41
N GLU A 34 -12.20 0.55 -34.19
CA GLU A 34 -13.23 0.50 -33.16
C GLU A 34 -12.71 0.98 -31.79
N LYS A 35 -13.60 1.55 -30.95
CA LYS A 35 -13.23 1.97 -29.59
C LYS A 35 -12.97 0.79 -28.67
N GLU A 36 -13.79 -0.25 -28.79
CA GLU A 36 -13.63 -1.50 -28.04
C GLU A 36 -14.09 -2.62 -28.96
N VAL A 37 -13.19 -3.58 -29.22
CA VAL A 37 -13.48 -4.83 -29.93
C VAL A 37 -13.61 -5.92 -28.87
N LEU A 38 -14.78 -6.56 -28.79
CA LEU A 38 -15.03 -7.66 -27.88
C LEU A 38 -15.48 -8.90 -28.67
N ILE A 39 -14.62 -9.91 -28.73
CA ILE A 39 -14.87 -11.16 -29.42
C ILE A 39 -15.16 -12.23 -28.36
N GLN A 40 -16.38 -12.78 -28.37
CA GLN A 40 -16.82 -13.78 -27.39
C GLN A 40 -17.20 -15.10 -28.07
N GLY A 41 -16.44 -16.16 -27.77
CA GLY A 41 -16.79 -17.56 -28.07
C GLY A 41 -17.99 -18.06 -27.24
N PRO A 42 -18.66 -19.15 -27.62
CA PRO A 42 -19.85 -19.64 -26.92
C PRO A 42 -19.53 -20.26 -25.55
N ASP A 43 -20.20 -19.76 -24.50
CA ASP A 43 -20.23 -20.37 -23.17
C ASP A 43 -20.81 -21.81 -23.24
N ASN A 44 -19.91 -22.80 -23.24
CA ASN A 44 -20.16 -24.25 -23.20
C ASN A 44 -20.66 -24.95 -24.50
N GLU A 45 -19.80 -25.84 -25.00
CA GLU A 45 -20.03 -26.98 -25.93
C GLU A 45 -19.58 -26.87 -27.41
N GLY A 46 -18.74 -25.90 -27.81
CA GLY A 46 -18.06 -25.96 -29.12
C GLY A 46 -16.84 -25.05 -29.23
N MET A 47 -15.74 -25.58 -29.79
CA MET A 47 -14.59 -24.76 -30.24
C MET A 47 -14.97 -24.02 -31.54
N ASP A 48 -14.75 -22.71 -31.59
CA ASP A 48 -14.70 -22.00 -32.86
C ASP A 48 -13.34 -22.27 -33.55
N LYS A 49 -13.29 -22.16 -34.88
CA LYS A 49 -12.10 -22.64 -35.62
C LYS A 49 -10.96 -21.63 -35.66
N GLU A 50 -11.25 -20.35 -35.89
CA GLU A 50 -10.24 -19.30 -36.10
C GLU A 50 -10.89 -17.94 -35.75
N ILE A 51 -10.24 -17.14 -34.91
CA ILE A 51 -10.57 -15.73 -34.61
C ILE A 51 -9.48 -14.85 -35.21
N LEU A 52 -9.87 -13.85 -36.00
CA LEU A 52 -8.98 -12.93 -36.71
C LEU A 52 -9.41 -11.48 -36.46
N SER A 53 -8.54 -10.69 -35.84
CA SER A 53 -8.67 -9.23 -35.72
C SER A 53 -7.59 -8.56 -36.59
N GLU A 54 -7.98 -7.91 -37.68
CA GLU A 54 -7.07 -7.16 -38.56
C GLU A 54 -7.37 -5.65 -38.50
N GLY A 55 -6.46 -4.87 -37.93
CA GLY A 55 -6.46 -3.41 -37.99
C GLY A 55 -6.09 -2.90 -39.39
N MET A 56 -6.85 -1.95 -39.94
CA MET A 56 -6.54 -1.40 -41.28
C MET A 56 -5.23 -0.59 -41.29
N ASP A 57 -4.36 -0.91 -42.25
CA ASP A 57 -3.16 -0.18 -42.65
C ASP A 57 -3.23 1.36 -42.45
N ASN A 58 -2.40 1.84 -41.51
CA ASN A 58 -1.86 3.19 -41.33
C ASN A 58 -2.79 4.30 -40.76
N GLU A 59 -2.47 4.68 -39.51
CA GLU A 59 -2.73 5.96 -38.80
C GLU A 59 -3.86 6.02 -37.75
N GLU A 60 -4.67 4.97 -37.56
CA GLU A 60 -5.72 4.93 -36.52
C GLU A 60 -5.58 3.65 -35.66
N MET A 61 -5.77 3.77 -34.33
CA MET A 61 -5.46 2.77 -33.29
C MET A 61 -6.75 2.37 -32.57
N ASP A 62 -6.96 1.07 -32.31
CA ASP A 62 -8.09 0.61 -31.49
C ASP A 62 -7.77 0.84 -30.00
N GLU A 63 -8.74 1.36 -29.22
CA GLU A 63 -8.49 1.66 -27.78
C GLU A 63 -8.38 0.35 -26.95
N LYS A 64 -9.04 -0.74 -27.38
CA LYS A 64 -8.98 -2.06 -26.72
C LYS A 64 -9.48 -3.20 -27.61
N VAL A 65 -8.71 -4.28 -27.73
CA VAL A 65 -9.13 -5.57 -28.31
C VAL A 65 -9.19 -6.61 -27.19
N GLN A 66 -10.32 -7.31 -27.04
CA GLN A 66 -10.53 -8.33 -26.02
C GLN A 66 -11.13 -9.62 -26.62
N ASN A 67 -10.40 -10.73 -26.48
CA ASN A 67 -10.83 -12.06 -26.89
C ASN A 67 -11.20 -12.89 -25.65
N GLU A 68 -12.43 -13.42 -25.62
CA GLU A 68 -12.99 -14.22 -24.52
C GLU A 68 -13.54 -15.56 -25.07
N GLY A 69 -12.92 -16.71 -24.80
CA GLY A 69 -13.39 -17.94 -25.46
C GLY A 69 -12.58 -19.24 -25.25
N MET A 70 -12.94 -20.24 -26.07
CA MET A 70 -12.20 -21.49 -26.32
C MET A 70 -12.11 -21.65 -27.83
N ASP A 71 -10.94 -21.37 -28.38
CA ASP A 71 -10.70 -21.17 -29.80
C ASP A 71 -9.52 -22.02 -30.27
N LYS A 72 -9.53 -22.45 -31.52
CA LYS A 72 -8.36 -23.23 -32.02
C LYS A 72 -7.21 -22.31 -32.37
N GLU A 73 -7.50 -21.14 -32.93
CA GLU A 73 -6.49 -20.15 -33.31
C GLU A 73 -7.05 -18.76 -33.02
N VAL A 74 -6.32 -17.95 -32.25
CA VAL A 74 -6.60 -16.54 -31.99
C VAL A 74 -5.49 -15.72 -32.60
N LEU A 75 -5.78 -14.87 -33.57
CA LEU A 75 -4.77 -14.06 -34.25
C LEU A 75 -5.17 -12.58 -34.27
N ASN A 76 -4.32 -11.76 -33.66
CA ASN A 76 -4.47 -10.31 -33.59
C ASN A 76 -3.34 -9.64 -34.41
N GLU A 77 -3.73 -8.95 -35.47
CA GLU A 77 -2.85 -8.16 -36.34
C GLU A 77 -3.25 -6.67 -36.28
N GLY A 78 -2.36 -5.76 -35.89
CA GLY A 78 -2.76 -4.34 -35.77
C GLY A 78 -1.83 -3.37 -35.03
N ILE A 79 -2.35 -2.16 -34.78
CA ILE A 79 -1.76 -1.15 -33.89
C ILE A 79 -2.81 -0.82 -32.83
N ASP A 80 -2.68 -1.41 -31.65
CA ASP A 80 -3.68 -1.33 -30.60
C ASP A 80 -3.15 -0.68 -29.33
N GLU A 81 -4.01 0.02 -28.59
CA GLU A 81 -3.63 0.54 -27.27
C GLU A 81 -3.55 -0.58 -26.23
N VAL A 82 -4.42 -1.59 -26.32
CA VAL A 82 -4.39 -2.79 -25.46
C VAL A 82 -4.97 -3.99 -26.20
N VAL A 83 -4.21 -5.07 -26.27
CA VAL A 83 -4.66 -6.41 -26.67
C VAL A 83 -4.82 -7.26 -25.41
N LYS A 84 -6.01 -7.81 -25.16
CA LYS A 84 -6.28 -8.69 -24.02
C LYS A 84 -6.87 -10.03 -24.46
N ILE A 85 -6.23 -11.12 -24.11
CA ILE A 85 -6.73 -12.49 -24.33
C ILE A 85 -7.11 -13.09 -22.95
N GLU A 86 -8.38 -13.43 -22.77
CA GLU A 86 -8.95 -13.99 -21.53
C GLU A 86 -9.69 -15.32 -21.80
N GLY A 87 -9.42 -16.36 -21.02
CA GLY A 87 -10.28 -17.54 -20.96
C GLY A 87 -11.53 -17.28 -20.12
N ILE A 88 -12.74 -17.55 -20.66
CA ILE A 88 -13.95 -17.61 -19.83
C ILE A 88 -13.84 -18.88 -18.97
N ASP A 89 -13.53 -18.68 -17.69
CA ASP A 89 -13.26 -19.73 -16.70
C ASP A 89 -11.82 -20.23 -16.81
N ASN A 90 -11.17 -20.55 -15.68
CA ASN A 90 -9.80 -21.12 -15.60
C ASN A 90 -9.64 -22.52 -16.27
N GLU A 91 -10.42 -22.82 -17.32
CA GLU A 91 -10.45 -24.06 -18.10
C GLU A 91 -10.63 -23.82 -19.62
N GLY A 92 -10.68 -22.56 -20.08
CA GLY A 92 -10.64 -22.27 -21.52
C GLY A 92 -9.21 -22.36 -22.04
N MET A 93 -8.96 -23.33 -22.93
CA MET A 93 -7.64 -23.58 -23.50
C MET A 93 -7.68 -23.36 -25.00
N ASP A 94 -6.99 -22.34 -25.48
CA ASP A 94 -6.79 -22.13 -26.91
C ASP A 94 -5.65 -23.03 -27.42
N GLU A 95 -5.77 -23.56 -28.66
CA GLU A 95 -4.69 -24.38 -29.24
C GLU A 95 -3.50 -23.49 -29.67
N GLU A 96 -3.75 -22.28 -30.14
CA GLU A 96 -2.71 -21.31 -30.56
C GLU A 96 -3.21 -19.87 -30.43
N VAL A 97 -2.43 -19.02 -29.75
CA VAL A 97 -2.67 -17.58 -29.59
C VAL A 97 -1.51 -16.85 -30.25
N GLN A 98 -1.80 -15.95 -31.18
CA GLN A 98 -0.80 -15.20 -31.93
C GLN A 98 -1.14 -13.69 -31.90
N SER A 99 -0.17 -12.88 -31.48
CA SER A 99 -0.23 -11.42 -31.60
C SER A 99 0.88 -10.98 -32.54
N GLU A 100 0.52 -10.34 -33.65
CA GLU A 100 1.44 -9.78 -34.65
C GLU A 100 1.17 -8.27 -34.80
N GLY A 101 1.80 -7.41 -33.98
CA GLY A 101 1.32 -6.03 -33.81
C GLY A 101 2.36 -4.95 -33.47
N MET A 102 1.87 -3.70 -33.36
CA MET A 102 2.59 -2.56 -32.79
C MET A 102 1.72 -1.98 -31.66
N ASP A 103 1.75 -2.64 -30.52
CA ASP A 103 0.79 -2.42 -29.46
C ASP A 103 1.42 -1.71 -28.27
N LYS A 104 0.66 -0.86 -27.57
CA LYS A 104 1.18 -0.33 -26.29
C LYS A 104 1.19 -1.40 -25.21
N LYS A 105 0.29 -2.37 -25.29
CA LYS A 105 0.22 -3.44 -24.31
C LYS A 105 -0.43 -4.71 -24.86
N VAL A 106 0.28 -5.84 -24.77
CA VAL A 106 -0.27 -7.19 -24.98
C VAL A 106 -0.41 -7.88 -23.62
N LEU A 107 -1.59 -8.42 -23.33
CA LEU A 107 -1.91 -9.09 -22.06
C LEU A 107 -2.59 -10.44 -22.33
N ASN A 108 -1.92 -11.53 -22.01
CA ASN A 108 -2.51 -12.87 -22.02
C ASN A 108 -2.69 -13.38 -20.58
N GLU A 109 -3.93 -13.73 -20.24
CA GLU A 109 -4.33 -14.31 -18.94
C GLU A 109 -4.90 -15.74 -19.12
N GLY A 110 -4.78 -16.32 -20.34
CA GLY A 110 -5.33 -17.62 -20.75
C GLY A 110 -4.60 -18.86 -20.21
N THR A 111 -5.00 -20.04 -20.69
CA THR A 111 -4.32 -21.32 -20.37
C THR A 111 -4.18 -22.10 -21.67
N ASP A 112 -3.18 -21.74 -22.47
CA ASP A 112 -3.12 -22.05 -23.89
C ASP A 112 -2.06 -23.12 -24.21
N GLU A 113 -2.20 -23.82 -25.34
CA GLU A 113 -1.16 -24.76 -25.77
C GLU A 113 0.08 -24.03 -26.30
N VAL A 114 -0.10 -22.93 -27.04
CA VAL A 114 1.00 -22.11 -27.56
C VAL A 114 0.57 -20.65 -27.58
N VAL A 115 1.42 -19.78 -27.03
CA VAL A 115 1.31 -18.32 -27.15
C VAL A 115 2.50 -17.82 -27.95
N LYS A 116 2.24 -17.11 -29.04
CA LYS A 116 3.25 -16.52 -29.90
C LYS A 116 3.05 -15.00 -30.00
N ILE A 117 4.07 -14.26 -29.61
CA ILE A 117 4.07 -12.80 -29.61
C ILE A 117 5.16 -12.34 -30.56
N GLU A 118 4.75 -11.63 -31.60
CA GLU A 118 5.60 -11.02 -32.60
C GLU A 118 5.19 -9.55 -32.74
N GLY A 119 6.14 -8.64 -32.93
CA GLY A 119 5.78 -7.24 -33.06
C GLY A 119 6.78 -6.25 -32.51
N MET A 120 6.30 -5.03 -32.31
CA MET A 120 7.03 -3.95 -31.64
C MET A 120 6.13 -3.35 -30.56
N ASP A 121 6.20 -3.89 -29.35
CA ASP A 121 5.28 -3.54 -28.28
C ASP A 121 5.94 -2.72 -27.16
N GLU A 122 5.18 -1.82 -26.51
CA GLU A 122 5.69 -1.10 -25.33
C GLU A 122 5.70 -2.01 -24.07
N GLU A 123 4.75 -2.94 -23.93
CA GLU A 123 4.69 -3.88 -22.80
C GLU A 123 3.99 -5.19 -23.17
N VAL A 124 4.68 -6.31 -23.01
CA VAL A 124 4.13 -7.67 -23.12
C VAL A 124 3.97 -8.27 -21.73
N GLN A 125 2.78 -8.77 -21.40
CA GLN A 125 2.47 -9.44 -20.14
C GLN A 125 1.77 -10.79 -20.39
N ASN A 126 2.44 -11.89 -20.06
CA ASN A 126 1.84 -13.22 -20.00
C ASN A 126 1.69 -13.64 -18.53
N GLU A 127 0.46 -13.72 -18.05
CA GLU A 127 0.11 -14.20 -16.69
C GLU A 127 -0.56 -15.58 -16.73
N GLY A 128 -0.61 -16.21 -17.93
CA GLY A 128 -1.29 -17.47 -18.20
C GLY A 128 -0.65 -18.72 -17.59
N MET A 129 -1.22 -19.89 -17.89
CA MET A 129 -0.63 -21.20 -17.55
C MET A 129 -0.47 -22.03 -18.81
N ASP A 130 0.47 -21.63 -19.65
CA ASP A 130 0.61 -22.08 -21.02
C ASP A 130 1.62 -23.23 -21.12
N LYS A 131 1.47 -24.09 -22.13
CA LYS A 131 2.50 -25.12 -22.38
C LYS A 131 3.75 -24.52 -23.02
N LYS A 132 3.60 -23.51 -23.87
CA LYS A 132 4.73 -22.88 -24.54
C LYS A 132 4.45 -21.41 -24.85
N VAL A 133 5.38 -20.54 -24.47
CA VAL A 133 5.38 -19.12 -24.83
C VAL A 133 6.59 -18.82 -25.71
N LEU A 134 6.34 -18.16 -26.84
CA LEU A 134 7.33 -17.73 -27.82
C LEU A 134 7.24 -16.21 -27.97
N ASN A 135 8.28 -15.48 -27.56
CA ASN A 135 8.42 -14.06 -27.90
C ASN A 135 9.52 -13.89 -28.95
N GLU A 136 9.17 -13.35 -30.11
CA GLU A 136 10.12 -13.02 -31.19
C GLU A 136 10.13 -11.49 -31.48
N GLY A 137 9.45 -10.70 -30.64
CA GLY A 137 9.22 -9.26 -30.79
C GLY A 137 10.43 -8.34 -30.50
N ILE A 138 10.23 -7.04 -30.70
CA ILE A 138 11.17 -5.98 -30.29
C ILE A 138 10.43 -5.07 -29.32
N ASP A 139 10.53 -5.36 -28.04
CA ASP A 139 9.64 -4.81 -27.03
C ASP A 139 10.39 -3.91 -26.02
N GLU A 140 9.70 -2.94 -25.44
CA GLU A 140 10.32 -2.17 -24.34
C GLU A 140 10.39 -2.99 -23.05
N VAL A 141 9.36 -3.79 -22.75
CA VAL A 141 9.29 -4.62 -21.54
C VAL A 141 8.50 -5.90 -21.83
N VAL A 142 9.08 -7.05 -21.51
CA VAL A 142 8.43 -8.37 -21.52
C VAL A 142 8.35 -8.89 -20.08
N LYS A 143 7.16 -9.34 -19.67
CA LYS A 143 6.91 -9.97 -18.37
C LYS A 143 6.11 -11.26 -18.54
N ILE A 144 6.71 -12.37 -18.19
CA ILE A 144 6.09 -13.70 -18.25
C ILE A 144 6.01 -14.22 -16.81
N GLU A 145 4.91 -13.90 -16.12
CA GLU A 145 4.70 -14.22 -14.70
C GLU A 145 3.79 -15.46 -14.51
N GLY A 146 3.43 -16.12 -15.62
CA GLY A 146 2.65 -17.35 -15.68
C GLY A 146 3.33 -18.57 -15.06
N MET A 147 2.64 -19.72 -15.02
CA MET A 147 3.26 -21.01 -14.62
C MET A 147 3.54 -21.89 -15.83
N ASP A 148 4.26 -21.36 -16.82
CA ASP A 148 4.35 -21.98 -18.13
C ASP A 148 5.27 -23.22 -18.11
N GLU A 149 5.12 -24.15 -19.06
CA GLU A 149 6.01 -25.31 -19.16
C GLU A 149 7.34 -25.00 -19.86
N GLU A 150 7.32 -24.11 -20.86
CA GLU A 150 8.48 -23.70 -21.66
C GLU A 150 8.32 -22.27 -22.15
N VAL A 151 9.33 -21.44 -21.92
CA VAL A 151 9.39 -20.06 -22.41
C VAL A 151 10.64 -19.89 -23.25
N GLN A 152 10.44 -19.39 -24.47
CA GLN A 152 11.50 -19.07 -25.42
C GLN A 152 11.36 -17.60 -25.82
N ASP A 153 12.40 -16.82 -25.54
CA ASP A 153 12.49 -15.42 -25.96
C ASP A 153 13.68 -15.24 -26.90
N GLU A 154 13.37 -14.90 -28.15
CA GLU A 154 14.34 -14.63 -29.21
C GLU A 154 14.35 -13.13 -29.59
N GLY A 155 13.64 -12.29 -28.82
CA GLY A 155 13.39 -10.88 -29.08
C GLY A 155 14.58 -9.92 -28.87
N MET A 156 14.35 -8.62 -29.08
CA MET A 156 15.32 -7.56 -28.72
C MET A 156 14.69 -6.58 -27.76
N ASP A 157 14.82 -6.86 -26.46
CA ASP A 157 14.01 -6.18 -25.46
C ASP A 157 14.85 -5.28 -24.55
N LYS A 158 14.27 -4.16 -24.07
CA LYS A 158 14.98 -3.39 -23.03
C LYS A 158 14.94 -4.13 -21.69
N LYS A 159 13.92 -4.93 -21.44
CA LYS A 159 13.76 -5.63 -20.17
C LYS A 159 12.91 -6.89 -20.34
N ASN A 160 13.46 -8.04 -19.97
CA ASN A 160 12.76 -9.31 -19.92
C ASN A 160 12.70 -9.81 -18.46
N GLU A 161 11.49 -10.10 -17.95
CA GLU A 161 11.27 -10.65 -16.60
C GLU A 161 10.35 -11.88 -16.64
N GLY A 162 10.67 -12.95 -15.91
CA GLY A 162 9.71 -14.07 -15.81
C GLY A 162 9.96 -15.13 -14.74
N MET A 163 8.96 -16.00 -14.54
CA MET A 163 8.90 -17.07 -13.52
C MET A 163 8.42 -18.42 -14.07
N ASP A 164 9.26 -19.13 -14.84
CA ASP A 164 8.82 -20.34 -15.56
C ASP A 164 9.71 -21.57 -15.37
N LYS A 165 9.14 -22.75 -15.67
CA LYS A 165 9.83 -24.03 -15.39
C LYS A 165 11.08 -24.28 -16.23
N LYS A 166 11.07 -23.77 -17.46
CA LYS A 166 12.17 -23.81 -18.43
C LYS A 166 12.19 -22.48 -19.17
N VAL A 167 13.28 -21.75 -19.03
CA VAL A 167 13.48 -20.45 -19.70
C VAL A 167 14.69 -20.54 -20.62
N LEU A 168 14.49 -20.23 -21.89
CA LEU A 168 15.53 -20.12 -22.90
C LEU A 168 15.50 -18.71 -23.51
N ASN A 169 16.53 -17.90 -23.23
CA ASN A 169 16.69 -16.58 -23.80
C ASN A 169 17.83 -16.56 -24.83
N GLU A 170 17.50 -16.34 -26.09
CA GLU A 170 18.46 -16.25 -27.20
C GLU A 170 18.57 -14.82 -27.78
N GLY A 171 17.80 -13.87 -27.22
CA GLY A 171 17.65 -12.49 -27.66
C GLY A 171 18.85 -11.55 -27.42
N ILE A 172 18.65 -10.24 -27.66
CA ILE A 172 19.62 -9.18 -27.36
C ILE A 172 18.99 -8.14 -26.46
N ASP A 173 19.21 -8.29 -25.14
CA ASP A 173 18.48 -7.48 -24.17
C ASP A 173 19.35 -6.47 -23.41
N GLU A 174 18.74 -5.39 -22.90
CA GLU A 174 19.45 -4.55 -21.93
C GLU A 174 19.48 -5.18 -20.53
N VAL A 175 18.40 -5.84 -20.12
CA VAL A 175 18.28 -6.49 -18.81
C VAL A 175 17.41 -7.73 -18.91
N VAL A 176 17.95 -8.88 -18.52
CA VAL A 176 17.22 -10.13 -18.33
C VAL A 176 17.15 -10.41 -16.83
N LYS A 177 15.96 -10.65 -16.30
CA LYS A 177 15.73 -10.97 -14.89
C LYS A 177 14.82 -12.19 -14.74
N ILE A 178 15.39 -13.32 -14.32
CA ILE A 178 14.65 -14.57 -14.14
C ILE A 178 14.46 -14.80 -12.64
N GLU A 179 13.22 -14.95 -12.18
CA GLU A 179 12.87 -15.18 -10.77
C GLU A 179 12.14 -16.53 -10.57
N GLY A 180 12.34 -17.21 -9.44
CA GLY A 180 11.64 -18.49 -9.15
C GLY A 180 11.47 -18.73 -7.64
N MET A 181 10.38 -19.39 -7.21
CA MET A 181 9.94 -19.40 -5.80
C MET A 181 9.51 -20.74 -5.15
N ASP A 182 9.34 -21.86 -5.87
CA ASP A 182 8.63 -23.04 -5.30
C ASP A 182 9.27 -24.43 -5.64
N GLU A 183 9.03 -25.39 -4.73
CA GLU A 183 9.47 -26.80 -4.80
C GLU A 183 9.10 -27.49 -6.14
N GLY A 184 10.11 -27.80 -6.95
CA GLY A 184 9.99 -28.55 -8.20
C GLY A 184 9.67 -27.73 -9.45
N MET A 185 9.69 -26.39 -9.35
CA MET A 185 9.25 -25.50 -10.42
C MET A 185 10.37 -25.15 -11.41
N ASP A 186 11.60 -24.89 -11.00
CA ASP A 186 12.64 -24.48 -11.96
C ASP A 186 13.58 -25.65 -12.27
N LYS A 187 13.59 -26.15 -13.52
CA LYS A 187 14.44 -27.29 -13.91
C LYS A 187 15.73 -26.87 -14.58
N GLU A 188 15.62 -25.95 -15.53
CA GLU A 188 16.72 -25.53 -16.42
C GLU A 188 16.51 -24.05 -16.83
N VAL A 189 17.53 -23.22 -16.64
CA VAL A 189 17.60 -21.85 -17.17
C VAL A 189 18.78 -21.76 -18.12
N GLN A 190 18.53 -21.34 -19.35
CA GLN A 190 19.56 -21.19 -20.38
C GLN A 190 19.51 -19.78 -20.97
N ASN A 191 20.63 -19.06 -20.89
CA ASN A 191 20.81 -17.78 -21.57
C ASN A 191 21.92 -17.89 -22.61
N GLU A 192 21.58 -17.76 -23.89
CA GLU A 192 22.51 -17.77 -25.02
C GLU A 192 22.58 -16.40 -25.74
N GLY A 193 21.82 -15.41 -25.26
CA GLY A 193 21.69 -14.05 -25.80
C GLY A 193 22.89 -13.10 -25.60
N MET A 194 22.82 -11.90 -26.20
CA MET A 194 23.83 -10.83 -26.05
C MET A 194 23.35 -9.71 -25.13
N ASP A 195 23.27 -9.98 -23.83
CA ASP A 195 22.56 -9.11 -22.89
C ASP A 195 23.47 -8.18 -22.09
N LYS A 196 23.09 -6.93 -21.86
CA LYS A 196 23.96 -6.05 -21.04
C LYS A 196 24.01 -6.53 -19.57
N VAL A 197 22.89 -6.98 -19.01
CA VAL A 197 22.80 -7.45 -17.62
C VAL A 197 21.89 -8.68 -17.57
N VAL A 198 22.38 -9.76 -16.98
CA VAL A 198 21.60 -10.96 -16.68
C VAL A 198 21.55 -11.14 -15.17
N LYS A 199 20.34 -11.27 -14.62
CA LYS A 199 20.12 -11.50 -13.19
C LYS A 199 19.21 -12.71 -13.01
N VAL A 200 19.69 -13.74 -12.33
CA VAL A 200 18.92 -14.95 -12.04
C VAL A 200 18.78 -15.07 -10.52
N GLU A 201 17.55 -15.06 -10.01
CA GLU A 201 17.21 -15.12 -8.58
C GLU A 201 16.22 -16.26 -8.30
N LEU A 202 16.70 -17.38 -7.74
CA LEU A 202 15.89 -18.59 -7.59
C LEU A 202 15.87 -19.04 -6.12
N MET A 203 14.68 -19.33 -5.58
CA MET A 203 14.45 -19.69 -4.17
C MET A 203 13.76 -21.07 -4.05
N ASP A 204 14.20 -21.90 -3.09
CA ASP A 204 13.60 -23.21 -2.74
C ASP A 204 13.60 -24.26 -3.87
N SER A 205 14.73 -24.37 -4.58
CA SER A 205 14.89 -25.21 -5.77
C SER A 205 15.24 -26.69 -5.49
N GLU A 206 14.43 -27.38 -4.67
CA GLU A 206 14.49 -28.85 -4.61
C GLU A 206 14.19 -29.46 -6.00
N GLY A 207 15.24 -29.78 -6.76
CA GLY A 207 15.14 -30.36 -8.10
C GLY A 207 15.68 -29.50 -9.25
N MET A 208 16.31 -28.35 -8.99
CA MET A 208 17.05 -27.63 -10.04
C MET A 208 18.22 -28.47 -10.54
N ASN A 209 18.34 -28.61 -11.86
CA ASN A 209 19.43 -29.40 -12.45
C ASN A 209 20.57 -28.51 -12.96
N GLU A 210 20.28 -27.33 -13.55
CA GLU A 210 21.32 -26.54 -14.23
C GLU A 210 20.90 -25.09 -14.52
N VAL A 211 21.78 -24.13 -14.21
CA VAL A 211 21.75 -22.76 -14.77
C VAL A 211 22.94 -22.62 -15.71
N GLN A 212 22.68 -22.43 -17.01
CA GLN A 212 23.72 -22.22 -18.02
C GLN A 212 23.62 -20.82 -18.62
N ASN A 213 24.71 -20.06 -18.58
CA ASN A 213 24.86 -18.85 -19.39
C ASN A 213 25.99 -19.07 -20.40
N LYS A 214 25.64 -19.12 -21.68
CA LYS A 214 26.58 -19.19 -22.81
C LYS A 214 26.65 -17.88 -23.62
N GLY A 215 25.84 -16.89 -23.24
CA GLY A 215 25.71 -15.60 -23.88
C GLY A 215 26.89 -14.64 -23.67
N MET A 216 26.75 -13.39 -24.13
CA MET A 216 27.75 -12.33 -23.87
C MET A 216 27.13 -11.17 -23.12
N GLY A 217 27.60 -10.88 -21.90
CA GLY A 217 27.11 -9.73 -21.14
C GLY A 217 28.12 -8.87 -20.41
N LYS A 218 27.65 -7.72 -19.90
CA LYS A 218 28.51 -6.83 -19.09
C LYS A 218 28.51 -7.24 -17.62
N VAL A 219 27.39 -7.75 -17.13
CA VAL A 219 27.25 -8.21 -15.74
C VAL A 219 26.29 -9.38 -15.71
N VAL A 220 26.76 -10.51 -15.20
CA VAL A 220 25.94 -11.69 -14.89
C VAL A 220 25.92 -11.83 -13.38
N LYS A 221 24.72 -11.88 -12.80
CA LYS A 221 24.51 -12.10 -11.37
C LYS A 221 23.60 -13.30 -11.17
N ILE A 222 24.09 -14.30 -10.44
CA ILE A 222 23.35 -15.53 -10.15
C ILE A 222 23.20 -15.65 -8.62
N GLU A 223 21.96 -15.81 -8.18
CA GLU A 223 21.57 -15.97 -6.79
C GLU A 223 20.68 -17.22 -6.67
N LEU A 224 21.29 -18.35 -6.26
CA LEU A 224 20.58 -19.60 -5.95
C LEU A 224 20.46 -19.79 -4.43
N MET A 225 19.25 -19.90 -3.90
CA MET A 225 18.98 -20.08 -2.47
C MET A 225 18.20 -21.38 -2.20
N ASP A 226 18.88 -22.41 -1.67
CA ASP A 226 18.28 -23.71 -1.30
C ASP A 226 18.08 -23.81 0.23
N SER A 227 16.91 -24.30 0.66
CA SER A 227 16.56 -24.54 2.07
C SER A 227 16.92 -25.94 2.59
N GLU A 228 17.10 -26.95 1.73
CA GLU A 228 17.43 -28.34 2.13
C GLU A 228 18.52 -29.05 1.26
N GLY A 229 19.41 -28.34 0.58
CA GLY A 229 20.82 -28.72 0.41
C GLY A 229 21.37 -28.93 -1.02
N MET A 230 22.47 -28.23 -1.32
CA MET A 230 23.48 -28.42 -2.39
C MET A 230 23.05 -29.27 -3.62
N ASN A 231 22.04 -28.83 -4.38
CA ASN A 231 21.60 -29.55 -5.58
C ASN A 231 21.81 -28.81 -6.93
N GLY A 232 22.06 -27.50 -6.95
CA GLY A 232 22.27 -26.74 -8.20
C GLY A 232 23.71 -26.77 -8.74
N GLU A 233 23.83 -26.88 -10.07
CA GLU A 233 25.07 -26.63 -10.83
C GLU A 233 24.92 -25.32 -11.64
N VAL A 234 25.90 -24.42 -11.49
CA VAL A 234 25.98 -23.17 -12.24
C VAL A 234 27.12 -23.28 -13.24
N GLN A 235 26.82 -23.08 -14.52
CA GLN A 235 27.82 -23.07 -15.60
C GLN A 235 27.77 -21.73 -16.34
N ASN A 236 28.89 -21.00 -16.31
CA ASN A 236 29.08 -19.80 -17.13
C ASN A 236 30.15 -20.09 -18.20
N GLU A 237 29.73 -20.27 -19.44
CA GLU A 237 30.60 -20.47 -20.62
C GLU A 237 30.69 -19.20 -21.49
N GLY A 238 29.98 -18.14 -21.10
CA GLY A 238 29.88 -16.87 -21.81
C GLY A 238 31.13 -15.98 -21.76
N MET A 239 31.18 -14.94 -22.59
CA MET A 239 32.21 -13.90 -22.51
C MET A 239 31.66 -12.68 -21.76
N ASP A 240 31.86 -12.64 -20.45
CA ASP A 240 31.25 -11.66 -19.55
C ASP A 240 32.26 -10.69 -18.94
N ARG A 241 31.93 -9.40 -18.90
CA ARG A 241 32.83 -8.45 -18.24
C ARG A 241 32.91 -8.70 -16.73
N LYS A 242 31.81 -9.10 -16.08
CA LYS A 242 31.77 -9.38 -14.65
C LYS A 242 30.75 -10.47 -14.34
N VAL A 243 31.18 -11.50 -13.60
CA VAL A 243 30.33 -12.59 -13.11
C VAL A 243 30.31 -12.53 -11.59
N VAL A 244 29.11 -12.53 -11.00
CA VAL A 244 28.91 -12.53 -9.54
C VAL A 244 28.01 -13.69 -9.16
N ASN A 245 28.54 -14.63 -8.37
CA ASN A 245 27.75 -15.66 -7.73
C ASN A 245 27.59 -15.36 -6.23
N GLU A 246 26.36 -15.33 -5.74
CA GLU A 246 26.03 -15.03 -4.33
C GLU A 246 25.27 -16.19 -3.63
N GLY A 247 25.02 -17.30 -4.33
CA GLY A 247 24.21 -18.44 -3.88
C GLY A 247 24.91 -19.51 -3.02
N ILE A 248 24.24 -20.65 -2.78
CA ILE A 248 24.83 -21.85 -2.14
C ILE A 248 24.76 -23.02 -3.12
N ASP A 249 25.81 -23.20 -3.89
CA ASP A 249 25.82 -24.13 -5.01
C ASP A 249 26.68 -25.36 -4.75
N LYS A 250 26.32 -26.46 -5.43
CA LYS A 250 27.10 -27.69 -5.35
C LYS A 250 28.37 -27.57 -6.18
N VAL A 251 28.24 -27.14 -7.42
CA VAL A 251 29.37 -26.92 -8.34
C VAL A 251 29.13 -25.64 -9.11
N VAL A 252 30.13 -24.76 -9.11
CA VAL A 252 30.19 -23.60 -10.01
C VAL A 252 31.33 -23.82 -10.99
N VAL A 253 31.01 -23.88 -12.28
CA VAL A 253 31.99 -23.97 -13.38
C VAL A 253 31.98 -22.67 -14.16
N ILE A 254 33.15 -22.06 -14.32
CA ILE A 254 33.32 -20.85 -15.13
C ILE A 254 34.39 -21.16 -16.18
N GLU A 255 34.00 -21.10 -17.45
CA GLU A 255 34.84 -21.37 -18.61
C GLU A 255 34.90 -20.13 -19.53
N GLY A 256 35.96 -19.32 -19.44
CA GLY A 256 36.21 -18.27 -20.42
C GLY A 256 36.77 -18.83 -21.74
N MET A 257 36.16 -18.46 -22.88
CA MET A 257 36.67 -18.83 -24.21
C MET A 257 38.06 -18.27 -24.49
N ASP A 258 38.93 -19.12 -25.03
CA ASP A 258 40.36 -18.88 -25.18
C ASP A 258 40.75 -17.76 -26.16
N ASN A 259 41.82 -17.04 -25.76
CA ASN A 259 42.67 -16.10 -26.51
C ASN A 259 42.09 -14.79 -27.05
N GLU A 260 40.78 -14.55 -27.10
CA GLU A 260 40.24 -13.22 -27.49
C GLU A 260 39.10 -12.66 -26.62
N GLY A 261 38.60 -13.38 -25.61
CA GLY A 261 37.61 -12.87 -24.64
C GLY A 261 37.77 -13.50 -23.25
N MET A 262 38.51 -12.83 -22.36
CA MET A 262 38.61 -13.20 -20.93
C MET A 262 37.48 -12.54 -20.14
N ASP A 263 36.94 -13.25 -19.15
CA ASP A 263 36.09 -12.62 -18.14
C ASP A 263 36.93 -11.67 -17.28
N SER A 264 36.52 -10.41 -17.18
CA SER A 264 37.40 -9.38 -16.60
C SER A 264 37.41 -9.37 -15.07
N GLU A 265 36.33 -9.82 -14.42
CA GLU A 265 36.18 -9.88 -12.97
C GLU A 265 35.19 -10.99 -12.56
N VAL A 266 35.68 -12.04 -11.91
CA VAL A 266 34.84 -13.11 -11.35
C VAL A 266 34.82 -12.99 -9.82
N LEU A 267 33.65 -12.75 -9.24
CA LEU A 267 33.42 -12.69 -7.81
C LEU A 267 32.52 -13.84 -7.38
N ASN A 268 33.02 -14.69 -6.50
CA ASN A 268 32.19 -15.66 -5.82
C ASN A 268 32.09 -15.29 -4.34
N GLU A 269 30.89 -14.84 -3.96
CA GLU A 269 30.51 -14.46 -2.60
C GLU A 269 29.63 -15.53 -1.93
N GLY A 270 29.24 -16.57 -2.69
CA GLY A 270 28.43 -17.71 -2.25
C GLY A 270 29.14 -18.73 -1.34
N MET A 271 28.38 -19.64 -0.73
CA MET A 271 28.89 -20.75 0.11
C MET A 271 28.97 -22.06 -0.67
N ASP A 272 29.70 -22.06 -1.78
CA ASP A 272 29.71 -23.19 -2.72
C ASP A 272 30.61 -24.34 -2.27
N SER A 273 30.21 -25.56 -2.63
CA SER A 273 30.94 -26.78 -2.26
C SER A 273 32.22 -26.97 -3.09
N GLU A 274 32.15 -26.67 -4.39
CA GLU A 274 33.26 -26.75 -5.33
C GLU A 274 33.14 -25.63 -6.38
N VAL A 275 34.25 -24.93 -6.65
CA VAL A 275 34.33 -23.87 -7.66
C VAL A 275 35.47 -24.22 -8.60
N LEU A 276 35.14 -24.54 -9.85
CA LEU A 276 36.08 -24.89 -10.90
C LEU A 276 36.18 -23.71 -11.88
N ASN A 277 37.38 -23.18 -12.04
CA ASN A 277 37.70 -22.23 -13.11
C ASN A 277 38.60 -22.97 -14.09
N GLU A 278 38.04 -23.37 -15.24
CA GLU A 278 38.75 -24.14 -16.27
C GLU A 278 39.29 -23.26 -17.42
N GLY A 279 39.17 -21.93 -17.32
CA GLY A 279 39.62 -20.93 -18.31
C GLY A 279 40.95 -20.23 -17.99
N MET A 280 41.35 -19.29 -18.86
CA MET A 280 42.47 -18.34 -18.63
C MET A 280 42.01 -17.04 -17.94
N ASP A 281 40.99 -17.11 -17.10
CA ASP A 281 40.36 -15.96 -16.46
C ASP A 281 41.17 -15.40 -15.28
N ASN A 282 40.87 -14.17 -14.86
CA ASN A 282 41.52 -13.53 -13.70
C ASN A 282 41.24 -14.33 -12.41
N GLU A 283 42.17 -14.31 -11.44
CA GLU A 283 42.04 -15.00 -10.14
C GLU A 283 40.64 -14.79 -9.54
N VAL A 284 39.90 -15.89 -9.31
CA VAL A 284 38.60 -15.86 -8.62
C VAL A 284 38.81 -15.30 -7.22
N LEU A 285 38.21 -14.13 -6.93
CA LEU A 285 38.30 -13.50 -5.62
C LEU A 285 37.33 -14.19 -4.66
N ASN A 286 37.73 -15.36 -4.15
CA ASN A 286 36.99 -16.03 -3.08
C ASN A 286 37.07 -15.19 -1.81
N GLY A 287 35.95 -14.61 -1.40
CA GLY A 287 35.80 -13.81 -0.19
C GLY A 287 35.93 -14.60 1.12
N ARG A 288 36.99 -15.39 1.31
CA ARG A 288 37.31 -15.96 2.64
C ARG A 288 37.77 -14.85 3.57
N MET A 289 36.83 -14.25 4.27
CA MET A 289 37.07 -13.39 5.43
C MET A 289 36.67 -14.15 6.70
N ASP A 290 37.57 -14.14 7.69
CA ASP A 290 37.62 -14.99 8.88
C ASP A 290 36.26 -15.35 9.54
N GLU A 291 36.01 -16.65 9.70
CA GLU A 291 34.76 -17.34 10.08
C GLU A 291 34.11 -16.95 11.43
N ASP A 292 34.81 -16.29 12.34
CA ASP A 292 34.40 -16.30 13.76
C ASP A 292 33.61 -15.07 14.23
N VAL A 293 33.49 -13.99 13.45
CA VAL A 293 32.91 -12.71 13.93
C VAL A 293 31.67 -12.24 13.15
N LEU A 294 31.54 -12.57 11.86
CA LEU A 294 30.41 -12.14 11.00
C LEU A 294 29.30 -13.19 10.84
N THR A 295 29.54 -14.43 11.26
CA THR A 295 28.56 -15.52 11.19
C THR A 295 27.33 -15.27 12.07
N GLU A 296 27.39 -14.46 13.13
CA GLU A 296 26.18 -14.16 13.92
C GLU A 296 25.25 -13.14 13.22
N GLU A 297 25.77 -12.06 12.62
CA GLU A 297 24.92 -11.02 12.00
C GLU A 297 24.28 -11.44 10.68
N ASN A 298 24.99 -12.20 9.82
CA ASN A 298 24.42 -12.72 8.57
C ASN A 298 23.40 -13.85 8.83
N ASN A 299 23.64 -14.71 9.83
CA ASN A 299 22.64 -15.66 10.30
C ASN A 299 21.39 -14.90 10.80
N GLN A 300 21.54 -13.78 11.49
CA GLN A 300 20.41 -12.98 11.99
C GLN A 300 19.53 -12.44 10.85
N ARG A 301 20.11 -12.09 9.69
CA ARG A 301 19.40 -11.57 8.52
C ARG A 301 18.74 -12.68 7.71
N MET A 302 19.47 -13.75 7.42
CA MET A 302 19.00 -14.91 6.67
C MET A 302 17.86 -15.65 7.42
N PHE A 303 18.03 -15.94 8.71
CA PHE A 303 16.97 -16.54 9.53
C PHE A 303 15.77 -15.60 9.74
N TYR A 304 15.97 -14.28 9.70
CA TYR A 304 14.88 -13.31 9.77
C TYR A 304 14.06 -13.29 8.48
N GLU A 305 14.70 -13.35 7.32
CA GLU A 305 14.06 -13.42 6.02
C GLU A 305 13.28 -14.74 5.86
N GLU A 306 13.86 -15.86 6.26
CA GLU A 306 13.23 -17.19 6.28
C GLU A 306 12.03 -17.26 7.24
N ALA A 307 12.13 -16.65 8.42
CA ALA A 307 11.03 -16.51 9.39
C ALA A 307 9.91 -15.58 8.92
N CYS A 308 10.25 -14.57 8.11
CA CYS A 308 9.31 -13.65 7.47
C CYS A 308 8.63 -14.29 6.25
N LYS A 309 9.31 -15.16 5.51
CA LYS A 309 8.74 -15.97 4.41
C LYS A 309 7.68 -16.94 4.91
N PHE A 310 7.90 -17.61 6.05
CA PHE A 310 6.97 -18.60 6.62
C PHE A 310 5.61 -18.05 7.11
N VAL A 311 5.48 -16.74 7.30
CA VAL A 311 4.30 -16.16 7.94
C VAL A 311 3.99 -14.84 7.26
N GLY A 312 3.10 -14.86 6.26
CA GLY A 312 2.45 -13.70 5.63
C GLY A 312 1.73 -12.76 6.61
N ILE A 313 2.49 -12.23 7.55
CA ILE A 313 2.21 -11.16 8.49
C ILE A 313 3.43 -10.23 8.37
N THR A 314 3.62 -9.71 7.15
CA THR A 314 4.48 -8.55 6.93
C THR A 314 3.91 -7.37 7.72
N SER A 315 4.73 -6.33 7.94
CA SER A 315 4.25 -5.04 8.45
C SER A 315 2.96 -4.59 7.73
N ASP A 316 2.84 -4.94 6.45
CA ASP A 316 1.70 -4.64 5.58
C ASP A 316 0.42 -5.40 5.95
N VAL A 317 0.48 -6.62 6.49
CA VAL A 317 -0.72 -7.35 6.96
C VAL A 317 -1.23 -6.83 8.30
N LEU A 318 -0.32 -6.46 9.22
CA LEU A 318 -0.70 -5.74 10.44
C LEU A 318 -1.21 -4.33 10.10
N ARG A 319 -0.64 -3.67 9.07
CA ARG A 319 -1.09 -2.39 8.52
C ARG A 319 -2.47 -2.49 7.88
N LYS A 320 -2.72 -3.47 7.01
CA LYS A 320 -4.02 -3.71 6.36
C LYS A 320 -5.10 -4.02 7.39
N ARG A 321 -4.79 -4.82 8.42
CA ARG A 321 -5.66 -5.00 9.59
C ARG A 321 -5.92 -3.71 10.36
N ARG A 322 -4.93 -2.82 10.53
CA ARG A 322 -5.12 -1.50 11.15
C ARG A 322 -5.99 -0.58 10.29
N GLU A 323 -5.82 -0.57 8.98
CA GLU A 323 -6.64 0.20 8.04
C GLU A 323 -8.09 -0.29 8.03
N GLU A 324 -8.31 -1.60 8.02
CA GLU A 324 -9.62 -2.26 8.09
C GLU A 324 -10.29 -2.01 9.45
N THR A 325 -9.57 -2.19 10.56
CA THR A 325 -10.08 -1.94 11.92
C THR A 325 -10.37 -0.44 12.11
N CYS A 326 -9.53 0.46 11.61
CA CYS A 326 -9.79 1.91 11.64
C CYS A 326 -10.98 2.30 10.74
N ALA A 327 -11.13 1.68 9.57
CA ALA A 327 -12.28 1.89 8.69
C ALA A 327 -13.58 1.39 9.34
N ALA A 328 -13.54 0.23 9.99
CA ALA A 328 -14.65 -0.34 10.75
C ALA A 328 -14.99 0.53 11.98
N ILE A 329 -14.00 0.99 12.75
CA ILE A 329 -14.17 1.94 13.85
C ILE A 329 -14.80 3.24 13.33
N ARG A 330 -14.38 3.77 12.18
CA ARG A 330 -15.01 4.96 11.57
C ARG A 330 -16.44 4.69 11.13
N ALA A 331 -16.75 3.51 10.60
CA ALA A 331 -18.11 3.14 10.21
C ALA A 331 -19.02 2.99 11.45
N GLU A 332 -18.53 2.32 12.49
CA GLU A 332 -19.21 2.12 13.76
C GLU A 332 -19.38 3.45 14.53
N GLN A 333 -18.33 4.27 14.61
CA GLN A 333 -18.37 5.61 15.21
C GLN A 333 -19.30 6.55 14.46
N ARG A 334 -19.34 6.50 13.11
CA ARG A 334 -20.31 7.27 12.31
C ARG A 334 -21.75 6.83 12.60
N GLN A 335 -21.99 5.52 12.69
CA GLN A 335 -23.31 4.99 13.02
C GLN A 335 -23.73 5.38 14.43
N ASP A 336 -22.80 5.35 15.38
CA ASP A 336 -22.99 5.79 16.76
C ASP A 336 -23.24 7.29 16.88
N ASP A 337 -22.53 8.12 16.12
CA ASP A 337 -22.72 9.58 16.11
C ASP A 337 -24.02 9.97 15.40
N LEU A 338 -24.42 9.27 14.34
CA LEU A 338 -25.75 9.40 13.74
C LEU A 338 -26.85 9.00 14.73
N ASN A 339 -26.65 7.93 15.49
CA ASN A 339 -27.59 7.47 16.52
C ASN A 339 -27.65 8.43 17.73
N ARG A 340 -26.53 9.04 18.13
CA ARG A 340 -26.50 10.07 19.18
C ARG A 340 -27.09 11.38 18.72
N ARG A 341 -26.83 11.86 17.51
CA ARG A 341 -27.45 13.07 16.95
C ARG A 341 -28.98 12.92 16.81
N ARG A 342 -29.48 11.70 16.60
CA ARG A 342 -30.92 11.37 16.70
C ARG A 342 -31.46 11.41 18.14
N GLN A 343 -30.60 11.25 19.15
CA GLN A 343 -30.94 11.22 20.59
C GLN A 343 -30.65 12.53 21.34
N ILE A 344 -29.89 13.47 20.75
CA ILE A 344 -29.64 14.84 21.28
C ILE A 344 -30.90 15.70 21.10
N ASN A 345 -32.00 15.22 21.67
CA ASN A 345 -33.01 16.04 22.31
C ASN A 345 -33.02 15.81 23.83
N HIS A 346 -32.19 14.91 24.37
CA HIS A 346 -32.08 14.70 25.80
C HIS A 346 -30.72 14.10 26.22
N VAL A 347 -30.03 14.84 27.10
CA VAL A 347 -28.99 14.40 28.06
C VAL A 347 -27.54 14.31 27.55
N VAL A 348 -26.73 15.16 28.19
CA VAL A 348 -25.26 15.23 28.18
C VAL A 348 -24.68 14.13 29.07
N THR A 349 -23.80 13.25 28.55
CA THR A 349 -22.69 12.65 29.34
C THR A 349 -21.59 12.00 28.47
N ALA A 350 -20.35 12.42 28.75
CA ALA A 350 -19.05 11.71 28.75
C ALA A 350 -18.59 10.90 27.51
N ASN A 351 -17.65 11.47 26.72
CA ASN A 351 -16.44 10.81 26.19
C ASN A 351 -15.60 11.81 25.35
N GLU A 352 -14.31 11.93 25.65
CA GLU A 352 -13.44 13.08 25.30
C GLU A 352 -13.07 13.26 23.81
N GLU A 353 -13.31 12.29 22.92
CA GLU A 353 -13.26 12.54 21.46
C GLU A 353 -14.61 13.02 20.90
N ARG A 354 -15.71 12.61 21.54
CA ARG A 354 -17.07 13.09 21.23
C ARG A 354 -17.24 14.55 21.65
N GLU A 355 -16.39 15.03 22.54
CA GLU A 355 -16.34 16.43 22.94
C GLU A 355 -15.73 17.33 21.87
N ALA A 356 -14.80 16.96 20.98
CA ALA A 356 -14.22 17.97 20.08
C ALA A 356 -15.23 18.54 19.07
N VAL A 357 -16.00 17.69 18.38
CA VAL A 357 -17.03 18.09 17.40
C VAL A 357 -18.29 18.60 18.10
N GLY A 358 -18.71 17.93 19.19
CA GLY A 358 -19.84 18.36 20.02
C GLY A 358 -19.59 19.68 20.74
N PHE A 359 -18.41 19.89 21.32
CA PHE A 359 -17.95 21.14 21.94
C PHE A 359 -17.67 22.22 20.91
N PHE A 360 -17.26 21.92 19.66
CA PHE A 360 -17.11 22.95 18.64
C PHE A 360 -18.46 23.58 18.27
N ILE A 361 -19.47 22.72 18.14
CA ILE A 361 -20.87 23.09 17.96
C ILE A 361 -21.36 23.78 19.26
N ASP A 362 -21.27 23.16 20.43
CA ASP A 362 -21.77 23.69 21.72
C ASP A 362 -21.07 24.98 22.22
N ALA A 363 -19.77 25.16 21.99
CA ALA A 363 -19.02 26.36 22.40
C ALA A 363 -19.39 27.59 21.56
N TYR A 364 -19.83 27.38 20.32
CA TYR A 364 -20.50 28.40 19.52
C TYR A 364 -21.96 28.61 19.93
N TYR A 365 -22.64 27.59 20.46
CA TYR A 365 -24.04 27.69 20.88
C TYR A 365 -24.25 28.59 22.10
N PHE A 366 -23.32 28.63 23.06
CA PHE A 366 -23.52 29.41 24.29
C PHE A 366 -22.99 30.86 24.25
N ASN A 367 -21.98 31.16 23.42
CA ASN A 367 -21.31 32.47 23.45
C ASN A 367 -21.89 33.54 22.52
N SER A 368 -22.72 33.18 21.53
CA SER A 368 -23.42 34.18 20.70
C SER A 368 -24.79 34.55 21.27
N HIS A 369 -24.82 35.20 22.43
CA HIS A 369 -26.04 35.84 22.92
C HIS A 369 -26.41 37.07 22.08
N GLN A 370 -27.66 37.05 21.58
CA GLN A 370 -28.48 38.18 21.12
C GLN A 370 -28.02 38.95 19.87
N ILE A 371 -28.36 38.43 18.69
CA ILE A 371 -28.88 39.31 17.63
C ILE A 371 -30.40 39.15 17.64
N GLN A 372 -31.13 40.13 18.19
CA GLN A 372 -32.58 40.23 17.97
C GLN A 372 -32.80 40.46 16.47
N ILE A 373 -33.36 39.48 15.78
CA ILE A 373 -33.82 39.61 14.39
C ILE A 373 -35.33 39.41 14.39
N ASP A 374 -36.06 40.37 13.82
CA ASP A 374 -37.49 40.29 13.60
C ASP A 374 -37.83 39.04 12.75
N ARG A 375 -38.66 38.16 13.31
CA ARG A 375 -39.12 36.93 12.66
C ARG A 375 -39.94 37.25 11.42
N PHE A 376 -39.44 36.89 10.24
CA PHE A 376 -40.27 36.79 9.04
C PHE A 376 -40.56 35.30 8.75
N PRO A 377 -41.83 34.87 8.78
CA PRO A 377 -42.18 33.49 8.44
C PRO A 377 -42.05 33.29 6.92
N ILE A 378 -40.96 32.65 6.48
CA ILE A 378 -40.83 32.18 5.09
C ILE A 378 -41.59 30.85 4.98
N CYS A 379 -42.48 30.75 4.00
CA CYS A 379 -43.26 29.53 3.81
C CYS A 379 -42.39 28.44 3.16
N THR A 380 -42.52 27.18 3.60
CA THR A 380 -41.87 26.02 2.97
C THR A 380 -42.18 25.89 1.46
N GLY A 381 -43.28 26.50 0.99
CA GLY A 381 -43.62 26.64 -0.43
C GLY A 381 -42.78 27.65 -1.21
N GLU A 382 -42.23 28.68 -0.57
CA GLU A 382 -41.34 29.68 -1.20
C GLU A 382 -39.93 29.10 -1.41
N ILE A 383 -39.44 28.31 -0.44
CA ILE A 383 -38.17 27.58 -0.55
C ILE A 383 -38.23 26.55 -1.70
N LYS A 384 -39.34 25.82 -1.83
CA LYS A 384 -39.57 24.87 -2.96
C LYS A 384 -39.66 25.57 -4.32
N ARG A 385 -40.16 26.82 -4.37
CA ARG A 385 -40.18 27.62 -5.60
C ARG A 385 -38.76 28.03 -6.03
N VAL A 386 -37.92 28.44 -5.09
CA VAL A 386 -36.52 28.79 -5.35
C VAL A 386 -35.71 27.57 -5.83
N GLY A 387 -35.97 26.37 -5.30
CA GLY A 387 -35.32 25.13 -5.76
C GLY A 387 -35.74 24.68 -7.17
N ASN A 388 -36.91 25.10 -7.67
CA ASN A 388 -37.48 24.63 -8.94
C ASN A 388 -37.45 25.67 -10.09
N ASP A 389 -37.51 26.98 -9.82
CA ASP A 389 -37.57 28.03 -10.86
C ASP A 389 -36.70 29.26 -10.48
N PHE A 390 -35.51 29.38 -11.07
CA PHE A 390 -34.51 30.40 -10.69
C PHE A 390 -34.55 31.72 -11.47
N TYR A 391 -35.39 31.84 -12.51
CA TYR A 391 -35.37 33.00 -13.43
C TYR A 391 -35.95 34.32 -12.83
N GLY A 392 -36.10 34.43 -11.51
CA GLY A 392 -36.65 35.64 -10.86
C GLY A 392 -36.35 35.84 -9.37
N VAL A 393 -35.40 35.10 -8.77
CA VAL A 393 -35.10 35.18 -7.33
C VAL A 393 -34.10 36.32 -7.07
N THR A 394 -34.38 37.21 -6.11
CA THR A 394 -33.46 38.30 -5.76
C THR A 394 -32.40 37.83 -4.75
N TYR A 395 -31.23 38.48 -4.73
CA TYR A 395 -30.15 38.19 -3.77
C TYR A 395 -30.61 38.26 -2.30
N ILE A 396 -31.63 39.09 -2.02
CA ILE A 396 -32.24 39.26 -0.69
C ILE A 396 -33.01 38.00 -0.27
N ASP A 397 -33.67 37.31 -1.20
CA ASP A 397 -34.46 36.11 -0.90
C ASP A 397 -33.53 34.93 -0.50
N ILE A 398 -32.36 34.83 -1.12
CA ILE A 398 -31.37 33.78 -0.82
C ILE A 398 -30.71 34.02 0.54
N GLU A 399 -30.34 35.28 0.88
CA GLU A 399 -29.81 35.62 2.21
C GLU A 399 -30.78 35.16 3.32
N GLN A 400 -32.08 35.44 3.19
CA GLN A 400 -33.06 35.07 4.20
C GLN A 400 -33.26 33.55 4.31
N ILE A 401 -33.28 32.84 3.18
CA ILE A 401 -33.34 31.36 3.16
C ILE A 401 -32.14 30.76 3.89
N LEU A 402 -30.92 31.30 3.68
CA LEU A 402 -29.74 30.81 4.40
C LEU A 402 -29.84 31.05 5.91
N TYR A 403 -30.36 32.20 6.34
CA TYR A 403 -30.56 32.48 7.75
C TYR A 403 -31.55 31.50 8.39
N GLU A 404 -32.65 31.19 7.70
CA GLU A 404 -33.62 30.20 8.16
C GLU A 404 -32.98 28.80 8.25
N TYR A 405 -32.25 28.36 7.23
CA TYR A 405 -31.54 27.07 7.31
C TYR A 405 -30.46 27.05 8.38
N ASN A 406 -29.74 28.15 8.61
CA ASN A 406 -28.78 28.25 9.69
C ASN A 406 -29.46 28.09 11.06
N TYR A 407 -30.59 28.75 11.27
CA TYR A 407 -31.38 28.62 12.49
C TYR A 407 -31.93 27.20 12.66
N ARG A 408 -32.52 26.63 11.61
CA ARG A 408 -33.06 25.27 11.62
C ARG A 408 -31.96 24.24 11.91
N LEU A 409 -30.78 24.36 11.30
CA LEU A 409 -29.64 23.47 11.58
C LEU A 409 -29.17 23.56 13.04
N ARG A 410 -29.34 24.72 13.69
CA ARG A 410 -28.98 24.91 15.10
C ARG A 410 -29.97 24.26 16.06
N GLU A 411 -31.27 24.41 15.79
CA GLU A 411 -32.35 24.03 16.72
C GLU A 411 -33.03 22.70 16.38
N GLY A 412 -32.86 22.21 15.15
CA GLY A 412 -33.56 21.05 14.61
C GLY A 412 -32.66 19.84 14.36
N ASN A 413 -33.23 18.80 13.72
CA ASN A 413 -32.47 17.61 13.33
C ASN A 413 -31.57 17.95 12.13
N ALA A 414 -30.28 18.19 12.40
CA ALA A 414 -29.30 18.57 11.38
C ALA A 414 -29.20 17.57 10.21
N GLY A 415 -29.44 16.27 10.44
CA GLY A 415 -29.42 15.24 9.40
C GLY A 415 -30.54 15.43 8.38
N GLU A 416 -31.79 15.53 8.86
CA GLU A 416 -32.98 15.75 8.01
C GLU A 416 -32.88 17.08 7.24
N ILE A 417 -32.37 18.12 7.89
CA ILE A 417 -32.25 19.44 7.28
C ILE A 417 -31.13 19.46 6.22
N ALA A 418 -30.00 18.79 6.47
CA ALA A 418 -28.94 18.65 5.47
C ALA A 418 -29.44 17.87 4.24
N GLU A 419 -30.21 16.81 4.44
CA GLU A 419 -30.83 16.05 3.36
C GLU A 419 -31.83 16.91 2.57
N GLU A 420 -32.65 17.72 3.25
CA GLU A 420 -33.56 18.67 2.61
C GLU A 420 -32.82 19.69 1.74
N ILE A 421 -31.75 20.31 2.26
CA ILE A 421 -30.93 21.30 1.52
C ILE A 421 -30.37 20.68 0.23
N VAL A 422 -29.90 19.44 0.33
CA VAL A 422 -29.34 18.69 -0.79
C VAL A 422 -30.43 18.28 -1.79
N HIS A 423 -31.59 17.83 -1.31
CA HIS A 423 -32.72 17.40 -2.15
C HIS A 423 -33.36 18.57 -2.92
N LEU A 424 -33.42 19.74 -2.28
CA LEU A 424 -33.90 20.99 -2.91
C LEU A 424 -32.85 21.66 -3.81
N ASN A 425 -31.70 21.02 -4.04
CA ASN A 425 -30.62 21.50 -4.88
C ASN A 425 -30.12 22.91 -4.52
N LEU A 426 -30.03 23.22 -3.22
CA LEU A 426 -29.57 24.54 -2.75
C LEU A 426 -28.04 24.66 -2.69
N VAL A 427 -27.31 23.55 -2.81
CA VAL A 427 -25.84 23.49 -2.74
C VAL A 427 -25.13 24.44 -3.72
N PRO A 428 -25.47 24.48 -5.03
CA PRO A 428 -24.81 25.39 -5.97
C PRO A 428 -24.97 26.85 -5.56
N HIS A 429 -26.11 27.22 -4.99
CA HIS A 429 -26.41 28.60 -4.56
C HIS A 429 -25.65 28.98 -3.28
N ILE A 430 -25.51 28.04 -2.34
CA ILE A 430 -24.68 28.24 -1.15
C ILE A 430 -23.22 28.48 -1.55
N ILE A 431 -22.72 27.73 -2.54
CA ILE A 431 -21.34 27.87 -3.03
C ILE A 431 -21.16 29.18 -3.82
N GLU A 432 -22.13 29.58 -4.64
CA GLU A 432 -22.11 30.87 -5.31
C GLU A 432 -22.02 32.02 -4.30
N LEU A 433 -22.70 31.91 -3.15
CA LEU A 433 -22.57 32.89 -2.07
C LEU A 433 -21.22 32.88 -1.36
N LEU A 434 -20.50 31.75 -1.33
CA LEU A 434 -19.09 31.75 -0.91
C LEU A 434 -18.20 32.52 -1.88
N ARG A 435 -18.55 32.51 -3.17
CA ARG A 435 -17.79 33.19 -4.23
C ARG A 435 -18.06 34.70 -4.28
N THR A 436 -19.33 35.09 -4.19
CA THR A 436 -19.76 36.49 -4.42
C THR A 436 -20.05 37.27 -3.15
N GLY A 437 -20.03 36.62 -1.98
CA GLY A 437 -20.46 37.21 -0.71
C GLY A 437 -19.71 38.49 -0.36
N ALA A 438 -20.36 39.64 -0.54
CA ALA A 438 -19.75 40.94 -0.22
C ALA A 438 -19.65 41.21 1.30
N LYS A 439 -20.35 40.42 2.12
CA LYS A 439 -20.47 40.63 3.57
C LYS A 439 -20.00 39.40 4.35
N VAL A 440 -19.22 39.63 5.41
CA VAL A 440 -18.66 38.60 6.29
C VAL A 440 -19.71 37.62 6.83
N HIS A 441 -20.88 38.11 7.26
CA HIS A 441 -21.91 37.24 7.83
C HIS A 441 -22.49 36.24 6.83
N ILE A 442 -22.49 36.55 5.54
CA ILE A 442 -22.98 35.64 4.49
C ILE A 442 -22.00 34.49 4.33
N HIS A 443 -20.70 34.78 4.25
CA HIS A 443 -19.65 33.75 4.23
C HIS A 443 -19.75 32.87 5.46
N ARG A 444 -19.85 33.47 6.66
CA ARG A 444 -19.98 32.70 7.91
C ARG A 444 -21.19 31.75 7.89
N THR A 445 -22.36 32.24 7.47
CA THR A 445 -23.58 31.43 7.39
C THR A 445 -23.47 30.31 6.36
N ALA A 446 -22.94 30.62 5.17
CA ALA A 446 -22.76 29.63 4.10
C ALA A 446 -21.74 28.55 4.49
N VAL A 447 -20.59 28.94 5.07
CA VAL A 447 -19.58 27.99 5.56
C VAL A 447 -20.13 27.13 6.69
N TYR A 448 -20.93 27.69 7.62
CA TYR A 448 -21.57 26.89 8.68
C TYR A 448 -22.51 25.81 8.13
N ILE A 449 -23.32 26.16 7.12
CA ILE A 449 -24.21 25.20 6.46
C ILE A 449 -23.39 24.10 5.80
N ILE A 450 -22.37 24.47 5.02
CA ILE A 450 -21.47 23.51 4.37
C ILE A 450 -20.76 22.62 5.40
N SER A 451 -20.20 23.22 6.45
CA SER A 451 -19.47 22.51 7.51
C SER A 451 -20.33 21.45 8.19
N THR A 452 -21.63 21.76 8.35
CA THR A 452 -22.60 20.83 8.91
C THR A 452 -22.92 19.69 7.94
N ILE A 453 -23.14 20.01 6.66
CA ILE A 453 -23.43 19.02 5.60
C ILE A 453 -22.27 18.02 5.46
N VAL A 454 -21.04 18.51 5.36
CA VAL A 454 -19.86 17.64 5.16
C VAL A 454 -19.53 16.78 6.39
N ALA A 455 -19.93 17.22 7.58
CA ALA A 455 -19.75 16.47 8.82
C ALA A 455 -20.86 15.42 9.08
N LEU A 456 -21.81 15.25 8.16
CA LEU A 456 -22.96 14.36 8.33
C LEU A 456 -22.99 13.18 7.35
N SER A 457 -22.54 13.36 6.11
CA SER A 457 -22.71 12.33 5.06
C SER A 457 -21.65 12.43 3.98
N THR A 458 -20.96 11.33 3.71
CA THR A 458 -20.02 11.16 2.59
C THR A 458 -20.67 11.48 1.23
N ALA A 459 -21.91 11.03 1.02
CA ALA A 459 -22.65 11.29 -0.22
C ALA A 459 -22.99 12.79 -0.37
N HIS A 460 -23.26 13.48 0.74
CA HIS A 460 -23.46 14.93 0.72
C HIS A 460 -22.14 15.67 0.52
N THR A 461 -21.04 15.22 1.13
CA THR A 461 -19.70 15.77 0.91
C THR A 461 -19.31 15.69 -0.57
N ALA A 462 -19.59 14.57 -1.24
CA ALA A 462 -19.36 14.42 -2.68
C ALA A 462 -20.10 15.50 -3.49
N LYS A 463 -21.36 15.82 -3.14
CA LYS A 463 -22.13 16.89 -3.79
C LYS A 463 -21.54 18.28 -3.55
N ILE A 464 -21.03 18.56 -2.34
CA ILE A 464 -20.33 19.82 -2.04
C ILE A 464 -19.07 19.94 -2.92
N VAL A 465 -18.27 18.87 -3.01
CA VAL A 465 -17.03 18.87 -3.80
C VAL A 465 -17.31 18.96 -5.30
N ALA A 466 -18.30 18.24 -5.81
CA ALA A 466 -18.70 18.26 -7.22
C ALA A 466 -19.17 19.65 -7.69
N ASN A 467 -19.63 20.50 -6.78
CA ASN A 467 -19.98 21.90 -7.07
C ASN A 467 -18.79 22.87 -6.89
N ASN A 468 -17.56 22.37 -6.90
CA ASN A 468 -16.32 23.17 -6.81
C ASN A 468 -16.22 24.04 -5.54
N ALA A 469 -16.63 23.52 -4.38
CA ALA A 469 -16.53 24.28 -3.12
C ALA A 469 -15.08 24.50 -2.63
N ILE A 470 -14.15 23.57 -2.91
CA ILE A 470 -12.79 23.53 -2.35
C ILE A 470 -12.02 24.85 -2.53
N PRO A 471 -11.92 25.45 -3.74
CA PRO A 471 -11.12 26.67 -3.94
C PRO A 471 -11.68 27.86 -3.15
N TYR A 472 -13.01 27.98 -3.07
CA TYR A 472 -13.67 29.05 -2.33
C TYR A 472 -13.46 28.89 -0.82
N LEU A 473 -13.56 27.67 -0.30
CA LEU A 473 -13.25 27.38 1.10
C LEU A 473 -11.77 27.68 1.41
N ILE A 474 -10.81 27.23 0.60
CA ILE A 474 -9.39 27.51 0.83
C ILE A 474 -9.09 29.01 0.85
N ASN A 475 -9.76 29.80 0.02
CA ASN A 475 -9.63 31.27 0.04
C ASN A 475 -10.12 31.88 1.36
N LEU A 476 -11.19 31.35 1.96
CA LEU A 476 -11.76 31.84 3.21
C LEU A 476 -10.91 31.53 4.45
N ILE A 477 -9.90 30.65 4.35
CA ILE A 477 -8.86 30.50 5.39
C ILE A 477 -8.19 31.85 5.67
N GLY A 478 -8.04 32.71 4.65
CA GLY A 478 -7.45 34.05 4.79
C GLY A 478 -8.40 35.14 5.29
N SER A 479 -9.65 34.82 5.64
CA SER A 479 -10.66 35.81 6.07
C SER A 479 -10.19 36.61 7.28
N GLU A 480 -10.52 37.90 7.37
CA GLU A 480 -10.29 38.69 8.58
C GLU A 480 -11.20 38.25 9.74
N ASP A 481 -12.37 37.68 9.40
CA ASP A 481 -13.31 37.16 10.36
C ASP A 481 -12.89 35.79 10.89
N ARG A 482 -12.63 35.76 12.20
CA ARG A 482 -12.15 34.57 12.89
C ARG A 482 -13.11 33.40 12.80
N GLU A 483 -14.40 33.66 12.97
CA GLU A 483 -15.40 32.58 12.97
C GLU A 483 -15.51 31.91 11.59
N THR A 484 -15.43 32.71 10.54
CA THR A 484 -15.34 32.21 9.17
C THR A 484 -14.10 31.34 8.97
N ARG A 485 -12.92 31.75 9.48
CA ARG A 485 -11.70 30.91 9.39
C ARG A 485 -11.85 29.58 10.13
N GLU A 486 -12.35 29.61 11.36
CA GLU A 486 -12.59 28.43 12.19
C GLU A 486 -13.53 27.42 11.50
N LEU A 487 -14.70 27.88 11.05
CA LEU A 487 -15.67 27.03 10.34
C LEU A 487 -15.12 26.52 9.01
N THR A 488 -14.31 27.32 8.32
CA THR A 488 -13.70 26.94 7.04
C THR A 488 -12.70 25.81 7.23
N LEU A 489 -11.80 25.94 8.21
CA LEU A 489 -10.85 24.89 8.56
C LEU A 489 -11.60 23.61 8.97
N PHE A 490 -12.64 23.73 9.80
CA PHE A 490 -13.47 22.59 10.19
C PHE A 490 -14.14 21.91 8.98
N ALA A 491 -14.73 22.67 8.05
CA ALA A 491 -15.35 22.13 6.84
C ALA A 491 -14.31 21.38 5.98
N LEU A 492 -13.14 22.00 5.76
CA LEU A 492 -12.06 21.40 4.98
C LEU A 492 -11.51 20.14 5.65
N ALA A 493 -11.32 20.12 6.97
CA ALA A 493 -10.88 18.94 7.69
C ALA A 493 -11.80 17.73 7.45
N ASN A 494 -13.12 17.94 7.51
CA ASN A 494 -14.09 16.89 7.19
C ASN A 494 -13.95 16.44 5.72
N ILE A 495 -13.91 17.38 4.76
CA ILE A 495 -13.72 17.06 3.33
C ILE A 495 -12.45 16.23 3.09
N ILE A 496 -11.31 16.64 3.66
CA ILE A 496 -10.01 15.97 3.52
C ILE A 496 -10.08 14.55 4.10
N SER A 497 -10.77 14.38 5.23
CA SER A 497 -10.80 13.11 5.96
C SER A 497 -11.60 11.99 5.26
N GLU A 498 -12.42 12.34 4.27
CA GLU A 498 -13.28 11.40 3.53
C GLU A 498 -12.52 10.57 2.50
N SER A 499 -11.58 11.15 1.76
CA SER A 499 -10.81 10.42 0.75
C SER A 499 -9.44 11.05 0.45
N PRO A 500 -8.43 10.23 0.08
CA PRO A 500 -7.16 10.72 -0.46
C PRO A 500 -7.34 11.64 -1.67
N MET A 501 -8.35 11.38 -2.51
CA MET A 501 -8.65 12.24 -3.67
C MET A 501 -9.01 13.68 -3.26
N TYR A 502 -9.83 13.86 -2.22
CA TYR A 502 -10.20 15.19 -1.73
C TYR A 502 -9.05 15.86 -0.97
N ARG A 503 -8.24 15.08 -0.24
CA ARG A 503 -6.99 15.55 0.35
C ARG A 503 -6.08 16.14 -0.72
N ASP A 504 -5.80 15.38 -1.78
CA ASP A 504 -4.89 15.80 -2.84
C ASP A 504 -5.44 16.97 -3.65
N ALA A 505 -6.76 17.02 -3.84
CA ALA A 505 -7.42 18.19 -4.42
C ALA A 505 -7.18 19.45 -3.56
N CYS A 506 -7.33 19.36 -2.23
CA CYS A 506 -7.06 20.49 -1.33
C CYS A 506 -5.58 20.91 -1.36
N ILE A 507 -4.66 19.94 -1.43
CA ILE A 507 -3.22 20.19 -1.57
C ILE A 507 -2.91 20.95 -2.86
N ARG A 508 -3.40 20.47 -4.01
CA ARG A 508 -3.23 21.11 -5.32
C ARG A 508 -3.76 22.55 -5.36
N TRP A 509 -4.83 22.84 -4.60
CA TRP A 509 -5.37 24.19 -4.45
C TRP A 509 -4.62 25.07 -3.44
N GLY A 510 -3.52 24.59 -2.85
CA GLY A 510 -2.62 25.38 -2.01
C GLY A 510 -3.10 25.57 -0.57
N ILE A 511 -3.80 24.58 0.00
CA ILE A 511 -4.28 24.67 1.40
C ILE A 511 -3.13 24.79 2.41
N ALA A 512 -2.03 24.04 2.25
CA ALA A 512 -0.94 24.00 3.21
C ALA A 512 -0.25 25.37 3.38
N PRO A 513 0.12 26.10 2.30
CA PRO A 513 0.58 27.49 2.41
C PRO A 513 -0.43 28.44 3.08
N LYS A 514 -1.74 28.26 2.86
CA LYS A 514 -2.77 29.10 3.48
C LYS A 514 -2.85 28.89 4.99
N ILE A 515 -2.83 27.64 5.45
CA ILE A 515 -2.78 27.31 6.88
C ILE A 515 -1.50 27.89 7.50
N ALA A 516 -0.33 27.64 6.88
CA ALA A 516 0.95 28.17 7.36
C ALA A 516 0.97 29.70 7.44
N ALA A 517 0.42 30.40 6.45
CA ALA A 517 0.33 31.86 6.43
C ALA A 517 -0.54 32.40 7.57
N VAL A 518 -1.68 31.77 7.83
CA VAL A 518 -2.55 32.14 8.96
C VAL A 518 -1.82 31.92 10.27
N CYS A 519 -1.15 30.77 10.46
CA CYS A 519 -0.36 30.51 11.66
C CYS A 519 0.80 31.52 11.85
N ASN A 520 1.51 31.89 10.78
CA ASN A 520 2.67 32.79 10.82
C ASN A 520 2.29 34.27 11.02
N LYS A 521 1.19 34.75 10.40
CA LYS A 521 0.76 36.15 10.46
C LYS A 521 0.52 36.66 11.89
N PHE A 522 0.27 35.76 12.83
CA PHE A 522 -0.07 36.11 14.21
C PHE A 522 1.06 35.90 15.23
N SER A 523 2.22 35.40 14.80
CA SER A 523 3.39 35.03 15.63
C SER A 523 3.01 34.20 16.86
N VAL A 524 3.29 32.90 16.80
CA VAL A 524 3.11 31.92 17.88
C VAL A 524 1.62 31.63 18.12
N LEU A 525 1.30 30.39 18.51
CA LEU A 525 -0.04 29.97 18.98
C LEU A 525 -0.65 30.89 20.08
N CYS A 526 0.11 31.87 20.58
CA CYS A 526 -0.27 32.88 21.57
C CYS A 526 -1.30 33.94 21.11
N ARG A 527 -1.59 34.08 19.81
CA ARG A 527 -2.66 34.98 19.30
C ARG A 527 -3.86 34.27 18.68
N PHE A 528 -3.74 32.96 18.45
CA PHE A 528 -4.88 32.13 18.14
C PHE A 528 -5.73 31.99 19.39
N THR A 529 -7.04 31.93 19.23
CA THR A 529 -7.82 31.27 20.26
C THR A 529 -7.56 29.78 20.20
N ILE A 530 -7.82 29.10 21.31
CA ILE A 530 -7.62 27.67 21.37
C ILE A 530 -8.41 26.90 20.30
N ILE A 531 -9.59 27.41 19.94
CA ILE A 531 -10.50 26.83 18.96
C ILE A 531 -9.90 26.89 17.55
N GLU A 532 -9.39 28.06 17.14
CA GLU A 532 -8.79 28.24 15.82
C GLU A 532 -7.49 27.42 15.67
N ALA A 533 -6.69 27.33 16.74
CA ALA A 533 -5.51 26.48 16.78
C ALA A 533 -5.84 24.99 16.65
N ARG A 534 -6.86 24.50 17.38
CA ARG A 534 -7.36 23.12 17.25
C ARG A 534 -7.78 22.81 15.82
N CYS A 535 -8.58 23.69 15.20
CA CYS A 535 -8.99 23.53 13.81
C CYS A 535 -7.83 23.50 12.83
N ALA A 536 -6.86 24.40 12.98
CA ALA A 536 -5.71 24.46 12.09
C ALA A 536 -4.87 23.19 12.16
N VAL A 537 -4.55 22.73 13.37
CA VAL A 537 -3.73 21.52 13.59
C VAL A 537 -4.48 20.26 13.16
N TRP A 538 -5.78 20.16 13.45
CA TRP A 538 -6.63 19.04 13.00
C TRP A 538 -6.77 18.98 11.48
N THR A 539 -6.98 20.13 10.82
CA THR A 539 -7.02 20.20 9.35
C THR A 539 -5.67 19.78 8.76
N ALA A 540 -4.58 20.29 9.32
CA ALA A 540 -3.23 19.97 8.89
C ALA A 540 -2.88 18.49 9.11
N SER A 541 -3.28 17.87 10.22
CA SER A 541 -3.02 16.44 10.47
C SER A 541 -3.76 15.55 9.48
N ASN A 542 -4.99 15.91 9.09
CA ASN A 542 -5.74 15.22 8.05
C ASN A 542 -5.08 15.31 6.67
N LEU A 543 -4.32 16.38 6.37
CA LEU A 543 -3.56 16.47 5.12
C LEU A 543 -2.42 15.44 5.05
N CYS A 544 -1.92 14.97 6.19
CA CYS A 544 -0.89 13.94 6.25
C CYS A 544 -1.46 12.52 6.09
N ARG A 545 -2.78 12.34 6.18
CA ARG A 545 -3.42 11.03 6.30
C ARG A 545 -3.51 10.31 4.95
N GLY A 546 -3.20 9.02 4.95
CA GLY A 546 -3.38 8.11 3.80
C GLY A 546 -2.07 7.86 3.05
N ASN A 547 -1.78 6.59 2.81
CA ASN A 547 -0.56 6.08 2.19
C ASN A 547 -0.76 5.59 0.74
N ASN A 548 -2.00 5.59 0.23
CA ASN A 548 -2.33 5.20 -1.14
C ASN A 548 -3.32 6.20 -1.80
N PRO A 549 -2.85 7.09 -2.71
CA PRO A 549 -1.44 7.39 -2.95
C PRO A 549 -0.80 8.08 -1.73
N PRO A 550 0.52 7.93 -1.50
CA PRO A 550 1.20 8.60 -0.41
C PRO A 550 1.22 10.12 -0.65
N VAL A 551 1.16 10.89 0.43
CA VAL A 551 1.21 12.35 0.34
C VAL A 551 2.60 12.83 -0.08
N ASP A 552 2.67 13.81 -0.99
CA ASP A 552 3.94 14.46 -1.32
C ASP A 552 4.41 15.31 -0.13
N ILE A 553 5.51 14.88 0.49
CA ILE A 553 6.12 15.57 1.62
C ILE A 553 6.53 17.00 1.27
N ASN A 554 6.88 17.30 0.02
CA ASN A 554 7.30 18.65 -0.37
C ASN A 554 6.16 19.67 -0.23
N GLU A 555 4.94 19.24 -0.52
CA GLU A 555 3.73 20.07 -0.40
C GLU A 555 3.32 20.30 1.07
N ILE A 556 3.59 19.32 1.94
CA ILE A 556 3.20 19.35 3.36
C ILE A 556 4.33 19.87 4.27
N ALA A 557 5.59 19.86 3.83
CA ALA A 557 6.75 20.24 4.63
C ALA A 557 6.64 21.65 5.24
N ILE A 558 5.91 22.56 4.57
CA ILE A 558 5.62 23.92 5.07
C ILE A 558 4.85 23.93 6.42
N LEU A 559 4.16 22.83 6.75
CA LEU A 559 3.41 22.65 7.99
C LEU A 559 4.23 22.01 9.12
N LEU A 560 5.44 21.49 8.86
CA LEU A 560 6.28 20.89 9.90
C LEU A 560 6.56 21.81 11.10
N PRO A 561 6.82 23.12 10.93
CA PRO A 561 6.96 24.03 12.06
C PRO A 561 5.71 24.10 12.95
N LEU A 562 4.52 24.06 12.33
CA LEU A 562 3.23 24.05 13.05
C LEU A 562 3.12 22.79 13.92
N PHE A 563 3.39 21.61 13.36
CA PHE A 563 3.34 20.36 14.12
C PHE A 563 4.38 20.30 15.23
N SER A 564 5.60 20.77 14.97
CA SER A 564 6.67 20.81 15.97
C SER A 564 6.32 21.72 17.14
N GLU A 565 5.66 22.86 16.91
CA GLU A 565 5.18 23.74 18.00
C GLU A 565 3.98 23.09 18.73
N ALA A 566 3.05 22.50 17.98
CA ALA A 566 1.86 21.84 18.52
C ALA A 566 2.19 20.66 19.46
N LEU A 567 3.29 19.94 19.22
CA LEU A 567 3.79 18.90 20.14
C LEU A 567 4.10 19.43 21.55
N HIS A 568 4.31 20.73 21.72
CA HIS A 568 4.60 21.37 23.01
C HIS A 568 3.37 22.05 23.63
N SER A 569 2.19 21.93 23.01
CA SER A 569 0.94 22.48 23.52
C SER A 569 0.54 21.86 24.87
N SER A 570 -0.12 22.66 25.71
CA SER A 570 -0.80 22.18 26.92
C SER A 570 -2.22 21.67 26.65
N ASP A 571 -2.73 21.86 25.44
CA ASP A 571 -4.06 21.42 25.03
C ASP A 571 -4.02 20.00 24.48
N SER A 572 -4.77 19.10 25.11
CA SER A 572 -4.78 17.67 24.75
C SER A 572 -5.23 17.41 23.31
N LEU A 573 -6.16 18.20 22.75
CA LEU A 573 -6.63 17.98 21.37
C LEU A 573 -5.57 18.39 20.35
N ILE A 574 -4.95 19.57 20.53
CA ILE A 574 -3.82 20.00 19.69
C ILE A 574 -2.68 18.98 19.75
N LEU A 575 -2.36 18.50 20.96
CA LEU A 575 -1.29 17.56 21.18
C LEU A 575 -1.56 16.20 20.52
N LEU A 576 -2.81 15.72 20.62
CA LEU A 576 -3.27 14.49 19.95
C LEU A 576 -3.11 14.60 18.43
N ASP A 577 -3.61 15.68 17.84
CA ASP A 577 -3.53 15.88 16.39
C ASP A 577 -2.10 16.08 15.89
N ALA A 578 -1.23 16.67 16.72
CA ALA A 578 0.20 16.77 16.41
C ALA A 578 0.89 15.39 16.42
N CYS A 579 0.64 14.55 17.43
CA CYS A 579 1.15 13.18 17.45
C CYS A 579 0.67 12.38 16.23
N ARG A 580 -0.62 12.49 15.91
CA ARG A 580 -1.25 11.85 14.77
C ARG A 580 -0.65 12.31 13.43
N ALA A 581 -0.37 13.61 13.27
CA ALA A 581 0.29 14.13 12.08
C ALA A 581 1.67 13.48 11.88
N PHE A 582 2.48 13.40 12.94
CA PHE A 582 3.79 12.73 12.88
C PHE A 582 3.67 11.23 12.62
N ASN A 583 2.68 10.57 13.22
CA ASN A 583 2.37 9.16 12.96
C ASN A 583 2.17 8.92 11.46
N TRP A 584 1.27 9.68 10.82
CA TRP A 584 0.97 9.54 9.38
C TRP A 584 2.14 9.92 8.49
N LEU A 585 2.89 10.96 8.85
CA LEU A 585 4.09 11.35 8.12
C LEU A 585 5.13 10.23 8.13
N PHE A 586 5.48 9.68 9.29
CA PHE A 586 6.48 8.60 9.37
C PHE A 586 6.03 7.30 8.70
N GLU A 587 4.72 7.05 8.65
CA GLU A 587 4.17 5.91 7.93
C GLU A 587 4.30 6.05 6.40
N SER A 588 4.12 7.27 5.88
CA SER A 588 3.88 7.47 4.44
C SER A 588 5.05 8.12 3.69
N ILE A 589 6.00 8.75 4.39
CA ILE A 589 7.12 9.43 3.71
C ILE A 589 8.15 8.42 3.19
N PRO A 590 8.76 8.66 2.02
CA PRO A 590 9.83 7.80 1.52
C PRO A 590 11.08 7.93 2.41
N MET A 591 11.86 6.85 2.50
CA MET A 591 13.02 6.76 3.40
C MET A 591 14.01 7.92 3.24
N ARG A 592 14.25 8.37 1.99
CA ARG A 592 15.11 9.53 1.67
C ARG A 592 14.71 10.83 2.38
N SER A 593 13.44 10.96 2.75
CA SER A 593 12.85 12.14 3.39
C SER A 593 12.80 12.06 4.92
N PHE A 594 13.12 10.90 5.53
CA PHE A 594 13.12 10.75 6.99
C PHE A 594 14.02 11.77 7.67
N ASN A 595 15.22 12.01 7.13
CA ASN A 595 16.19 12.98 7.68
C ASN A 595 15.66 14.43 7.73
N CYS A 596 14.67 14.78 6.89
CA CYS A 596 14.05 16.09 6.89
C CYS A 596 13.08 16.26 8.06
N VAL A 597 12.36 15.19 8.43
CA VAL A 597 11.26 15.21 9.40
C VAL A 597 11.68 14.71 10.78
N VAL A 598 12.40 13.58 10.84
CA VAL A 598 12.86 12.97 12.09
C VAL A 598 14.00 13.79 12.66
N LYS A 599 13.71 14.56 13.72
CA LYS A 599 14.71 15.34 14.47
C LYS A 599 14.83 14.82 15.90
N PRO A 600 16.03 14.82 16.51
CA PRO A 600 16.21 14.34 17.88
C PRO A 600 15.27 15.00 18.91
N THR A 601 14.96 16.28 18.74
CA THR A 601 14.01 17.01 19.60
C THR A 601 12.58 16.50 19.46
N ILE A 602 12.16 16.15 18.24
CA ILE A 602 10.85 15.58 17.94
C ILE A 602 10.77 14.16 18.49
N THR A 603 11.78 13.32 18.22
CA THR A 603 11.87 11.95 18.71
C THR A 603 11.78 11.90 20.24
N GLN A 604 12.60 12.70 20.94
CA GLN A 604 12.57 12.74 22.41
C GLN A 604 11.24 13.27 22.94
N ARG A 605 10.61 14.22 22.24
CA ARG A 605 9.30 14.74 22.63
C ARG A 605 8.21 13.67 22.48
N LEU A 606 8.17 12.94 21.37
CA LEU A 606 7.23 11.84 21.16
C LEU A 606 7.44 10.74 22.22
N VAL A 607 8.69 10.35 22.51
CA VAL A 607 9.01 9.40 23.58
C VAL A 607 8.48 9.85 24.94
N ASN A 608 8.57 11.14 25.27
CA ASN A 608 8.00 11.67 26.51
C ASN A 608 6.46 11.60 26.52
N LEU A 609 5.82 11.78 25.35
CA LEU A 609 4.37 11.74 25.20
C LEU A 609 3.77 10.32 25.26
N ILE A 610 4.58 9.27 25.11
CA ILE A 610 4.17 7.88 25.40
C ILE A 610 3.66 7.75 26.86
N ALA A 611 4.21 8.52 27.79
CA ALA A 611 3.80 8.52 29.20
C ALA A 611 2.67 9.52 29.52
N HIS A 612 1.95 10.02 28.51
CA HIS A 612 0.88 10.99 28.73
C HIS A 612 -0.32 10.36 29.46
N GLN A 613 -1.05 11.16 30.24
CA GLN A 613 -2.21 10.67 31.02
C GLN A 613 -3.41 10.30 30.13
N ASN A 614 -3.57 11.00 29.01
CA ASN A 614 -4.58 10.67 28.01
C ASN A 614 -4.09 9.49 27.14
N PRO A 615 -4.77 8.33 27.18
CA PRO A 615 -4.30 7.12 26.50
C PRO A 615 -4.24 7.26 24.97
N LYS A 616 -5.05 8.13 24.37
CA LYS A 616 -5.04 8.35 22.92
C LYS A 616 -3.79 9.08 22.45
N ILE A 617 -3.33 10.05 23.24
CA ILE A 617 -2.07 10.76 22.98
C ILE A 617 -0.89 9.80 23.12
N SER A 618 -0.93 8.96 24.16
CA SER A 618 0.10 7.94 24.39
C SER A 618 0.17 6.93 23.26
N LEU A 619 -0.99 6.48 22.75
CA LEU A 619 -1.08 5.57 21.61
C LEU A 619 -0.54 6.20 20.32
N GLU A 620 -1.00 7.39 19.95
CA GLU A 620 -0.51 8.07 18.72
C GLU A 620 0.98 8.40 18.79
N ALA A 621 1.49 8.76 19.98
CA ALA A 621 2.92 8.96 20.20
C ALA A 621 3.72 7.64 20.08
N LEU A 622 3.19 6.54 20.62
CA LEU A 622 3.80 5.21 20.50
C LEU A 622 3.87 4.77 19.04
N LEU A 623 2.78 4.94 18.28
CA LEU A 623 2.72 4.58 16.87
C LEU A 623 3.71 5.40 16.03
N ALA A 624 3.78 6.73 16.26
CA ALA A 624 4.77 7.58 15.62
C ALA A 624 6.21 7.10 15.93
N VAL A 625 6.50 6.73 17.18
CA VAL A 625 7.80 6.17 17.57
C VAL A 625 8.08 4.82 16.91
N GLY A 626 7.07 3.95 16.79
CA GLY A 626 7.17 2.69 16.05
C GLY A 626 7.51 2.89 14.58
N ASN A 627 6.88 3.86 13.92
CA ASN A 627 7.19 4.19 12.53
C ASN A 627 8.59 4.81 12.37
N ILE A 628 9.09 5.57 13.35
CA ILE A 628 10.50 6.00 13.36
C ILE A 628 11.44 4.79 13.40
N ILE A 629 11.16 3.79 14.24
CA ILE A 629 11.99 2.58 14.38
C ILE A 629 12.08 1.81 13.04
N LEU A 630 11.00 1.78 12.27
CA LEU A 630 10.98 1.17 10.93
C LEU A 630 11.88 1.90 9.90
N GLY A 631 12.36 3.10 10.21
CA GLY A 631 13.29 3.85 9.37
C GLY A 631 14.67 3.20 9.17
N GLY A 632 14.98 2.14 9.93
CA GLY A 632 16.26 1.44 9.90
C GLY A 632 17.16 1.73 11.11
N HIS A 633 18.35 1.15 11.10
CA HIS A 633 19.23 1.05 12.28
C HIS A 633 19.51 2.40 12.96
N PHE A 634 19.83 3.44 12.17
CA PHE A 634 20.13 4.77 12.71
C PHE A 634 18.96 5.36 13.51
N TYR A 635 17.73 5.22 13.02
CA TYR A 635 16.54 5.80 13.68
C TYR A 635 16.10 4.96 14.88
N LEU A 636 16.19 3.64 14.79
CA LEU A 636 15.98 2.73 15.92
C LEU A 636 16.91 3.11 17.08
N GLU A 637 18.21 3.24 16.83
CA GLU A 637 19.20 3.67 17.83
C GLU A 637 18.85 5.03 18.45
N SER A 638 18.38 5.96 17.63
CA SER A 638 17.96 7.29 18.11
C SER A 638 16.79 7.23 19.10
N VAL A 639 15.85 6.30 18.91
CA VAL A 639 14.69 6.09 19.78
C VAL A 639 15.08 5.38 21.07
N VAL A 640 15.87 4.32 20.97
CA VAL A 640 16.28 3.54 22.15
C VAL A 640 17.23 4.33 23.05
N SER A 641 18.03 5.22 22.46
CA SER A 641 18.88 6.17 23.18
C SER A 641 18.12 7.30 23.88
N CYS A 642 16.82 7.51 23.58
CA CYS A 642 16.03 8.54 24.25
C CYS A 642 15.79 8.21 25.72
N CYS A 643 15.84 9.24 26.57
CA CYS A 643 15.58 9.10 27.99
C CYS A 643 14.18 8.53 28.23
N ASN A 644 14.08 7.53 29.11
CA ASN A 644 12.84 6.82 29.48
C ASN A 644 12.12 6.08 28.34
N SER A 645 12.73 5.90 27.17
CA SER A 645 12.10 5.23 26.02
C SER A 645 11.54 3.85 26.39
N MET A 646 12.42 2.95 26.83
CA MET A 646 12.02 1.59 27.22
C MET A 646 11.11 1.56 28.45
N VAL A 647 11.29 2.48 29.40
CA VAL A 647 10.46 2.58 30.61
C VAL A 647 9.01 2.93 30.24
N ASN A 648 8.82 3.90 29.34
CA ASN A 648 7.49 4.34 28.90
C ASN A 648 6.79 3.23 28.11
N ILE A 649 7.50 2.58 27.18
CA ILE A 649 7.01 1.43 26.41
C ILE A 649 6.58 0.29 27.35
N HIS A 650 7.41 -0.02 28.36
CA HIS A 650 7.12 -1.07 29.33
C HIS A 650 5.90 -0.76 30.21
N ASN A 651 5.72 0.50 30.62
CA ASN A 651 4.54 0.92 31.37
C ASN A 651 3.26 0.71 30.56
N LEU A 652 3.25 1.08 29.28
CA LEU A 652 2.10 0.82 28.39
C LEU A 652 1.84 -0.68 28.21
N LEU A 653 2.86 -1.53 28.14
CA LEU A 653 2.69 -2.99 28.10
C LEU A 653 1.94 -3.52 29.34
N ARG A 654 2.19 -2.92 30.51
CA ARG A 654 1.62 -3.35 31.79
C ARG A 654 0.22 -2.77 32.01
N GLU A 655 0.07 -1.48 31.77
CA GLU A 655 -1.08 -0.68 32.23
C GLU A 655 -2.03 -0.27 31.09
N GLY A 656 -1.57 -0.35 29.84
CA GLY A 656 -2.37 0.00 28.67
C GLY A 656 -3.61 -0.88 28.48
N ASP A 657 -4.54 -0.38 27.68
CA ASP A 657 -5.70 -1.13 27.22
C ASP A 657 -5.30 -2.21 26.20
N GLN A 658 -6.28 -2.99 25.72
CA GLN A 658 -5.99 -4.12 24.82
C GLN A 658 -5.37 -3.67 23.50
N GLU A 659 -5.80 -2.53 22.96
CA GLU A 659 -5.25 -1.97 21.72
C GLU A 659 -3.82 -1.49 21.91
N THR A 660 -3.58 -0.66 22.94
CA THR A 660 -2.24 -0.16 23.24
C THR A 660 -1.26 -1.29 23.47
N LYS A 661 -1.65 -2.37 24.18
CA LYS A 661 -0.77 -3.52 24.40
C LYS A 661 -0.38 -4.24 23.12
N ARG A 662 -1.29 -4.35 22.14
CA ARG A 662 -0.96 -4.92 20.82
C ARG A 662 0.07 -4.05 20.11
N GLU A 663 -0.16 -2.73 20.07
CA GLU A 663 0.77 -1.81 19.40
C GLU A 663 2.14 -1.76 20.11
N VAL A 664 2.18 -1.88 21.45
CA VAL A 664 3.46 -2.03 22.16
C VAL A 664 4.18 -3.31 21.73
N CYS A 665 3.47 -4.44 21.59
CA CYS A 665 4.09 -5.68 21.11
C CYS A 665 4.63 -5.52 19.69
N TRP A 666 3.90 -4.85 18.80
CA TRP A 666 4.37 -4.51 17.47
C TRP A 666 5.66 -3.67 17.52
N VAL A 667 5.69 -2.59 18.31
CA VAL A 667 6.91 -1.76 18.51
C VAL A 667 8.08 -2.59 19.04
N LEU A 668 7.85 -3.43 20.05
CA LEU A 668 8.90 -4.30 20.62
C LEU A 668 9.44 -5.27 19.56
N SER A 669 8.57 -5.85 18.73
CA SER A 669 8.98 -6.76 17.66
C SER A 669 9.90 -6.08 16.63
N ASN A 670 9.69 -4.80 16.36
CA ASN A 670 10.55 -4.01 15.48
C ASN A 670 11.89 -3.67 16.15
N ILE A 671 11.89 -3.37 17.46
CA ILE A 671 13.14 -3.16 18.21
C ILE A 671 14.01 -4.42 18.19
N ILE A 672 13.40 -5.60 18.41
CA ILE A 672 14.10 -6.89 18.40
C ILE A 672 14.68 -7.23 17.02
N SER A 673 14.12 -6.66 15.95
CA SER A 673 14.61 -6.87 14.58
C SER A 673 15.93 -6.15 14.29
N GLY A 674 16.41 -5.30 15.19
CA GLY A 674 17.73 -4.70 15.08
C GLY A 674 18.85 -5.67 15.51
N ALA A 675 20.04 -5.12 15.77
CA ALA A 675 21.17 -5.87 16.32
C ALA A 675 20.85 -6.55 17.68
N TYR A 676 21.62 -7.58 18.03
CA TYR A 676 21.50 -8.31 19.31
C TYR A 676 21.53 -7.44 20.57
N SER A 677 22.18 -6.27 20.51
CA SER A 677 22.18 -5.25 21.56
C SER A 677 20.77 -4.73 21.86
N HIS A 678 19.91 -4.58 20.85
CA HIS A 678 18.54 -4.13 21.02
C HIS A 678 17.67 -5.17 21.73
N THR A 679 17.84 -6.45 21.37
CA THR A 679 17.23 -7.56 22.12
C THR A 679 17.69 -7.54 23.57
N GLN A 680 18.99 -7.33 23.83
CA GLN A 680 19.50 -7.25 25.20
C GLN A 680 18.87 -6.11 26.01
N ILE A 681 18.59 -4.97 25.39
CA ILE A 681 17.90 -3.84 26.04
C ILE A 681 16.50 -4.24 26.53
N ILE A 682 15.79 -5.14 25.84
CA ILE A 682 14.49 -5.67 26.29
C ILE A 682 14.65 -6.47 27.59
N PHE A 683 15.69 -7.30 27.69
CA PHE A 683 16.00 -8.07 28.89
C PHE A 683 16.40 -7.15 30.05
N ASP A 684 17.32 -6.21 29.81
CA ASP A 684 17.87 -5.32 30.82
C ASP A 684 16.81 -4.39 31.44
N ASN A 685 15.77 -4.05 30.68
CA ASN A 685 14.63 -3.26 31.17
C ASN A 685 13.52 -4.10 31.83
N GLY A 686 13.71 -5.42 31.99
CA GLY A 686 12.74 -6.29 32.67
C GLY A 686 11.41 -6.43 31.94
N ILE A 687 11.40 -6.32 30.62
CA ILE A 687 10.19 -6.41 29.79
C ILE A 687 9.73 -7.86 29.64
N ILE A 688 10.66 -8.82 29.57
CA ILE A 688 10.39 -10.26 29.37
C ILE A 688 9.38 -10.83 30.38
N PRO A 689 9.51 -10.63 31.71
CA PRO A 689 8.51 -11.12 32.66
C PRO A 689 7.10 -10.54 32.43
N SER A 690 7.02 -9.30 31.95
CA SER A 690 5.73 -8.66 31.65
C SER A 690 5.11 -9.21 30.37
N LEU A 691 5.91 -9.44 29.32
CA LEU A 691 5.48 -10.13 28.10
C LEU A 691 4.94 -11.53 28.41
N LEU A 692 5.65 -12.31 29.23
CA LEU A 692 5.22 -13.66 29.63
C LEU A 692 3.96 -13.65 30.49
N LYS A 693 3.75 -12.61 31.29
CA LYS A 693 2.51 -12.44 32.05
C LYS A 693 1.34 -12.15 31.13
N ILE A 694 1.49 -11.25 30.16
CA ILE A 694 0.39 -10.89 29.26
C ILE A 694 0.06 -12.01 28.28
N SER A 695 1.05 -12.78 27.81
CA SER A 695 0.84 -13.94 26.92
C SER A 695 0.00 -15.05 27.56
N LYS A 696 -0.06 -15.10 28.90
CA LYS A 696 -0.90 -16.04 29.67
C LYS A 696 -2.26 -15.47 30.06
N THR A 697 -2.35 -14.17 30.33
CA THR A 697 -3.49 -13.59 31.08
C THR A 697 -4.40 -12.67 30.28
N GLN A 698 -3.97 -12.17 29.11
CA GLN A 698 -4.75 -11.21 28.32
C GLN A 698 -5.70 -11.90 27.34
N THR A 699 -6.46 -11.10 26.59
CA THR A 699 -7.34 -11.58 25.52
C THR A 699 -6.54 -12.26 24.42
N PHE A 700 -7.20 -13.13 23.64
CA PHE A 700 -6.57 -13.89 22.56
C PHE A 700 -5.73 -13.00 21.62
N HIS A 701 -6.27 -11.87 21.16
CA HIS A 701 -5.54 -10.97 20.25
C HIS A 701 -4.25 -10.41 20.86
N VAL A 702 -4.26 -10.01 22.14
CA VAL A 702 -3.04 -9.52 22.82
C VAL A 702 -2.06 -10.66 23.07
N ARG A 703 -2.56 -11.86 23.37
CA ARG A 703 -1.70 -13.05 23.55
C ARG A 703 -0.96 -13.42 22.27
N VAL A 704 -1.61 -13.33 21.11
CA VAL A 704 -0.99 -13.57 19.80
C VAL A 704 0.16 -12.59 19.56
N GLU A 705 -0.06 -11.29 19.76
CA GLU A 705 1.01 -10.28 19.58
C GLU A 705 2.17 -10.47 20.57
N ALA A 706 1.87 -10.77 21.83
CA ALA A 706 2.91 -11.08 22.82
C ALA A 706 3.69 -12.36 22.46
N CYS A 707 2.99 -13.37 21.93
CA CYS A 707 3.60 -14.60 21.43
C CYS A 707 4.54 -14.31 20.26
N TYR A 708 4.14 -13.43 19.34
CA TYR A 708 4.95 -13.02 18.21
C TYR A 708 6.30 -12.42 18.68
N VAL A 709 6.27 -11.53 19.67
CA VAL A 709 7.48 -10.96 20.28
C VAL A 709 8.37 -12.05 20.89
N ILE A 710 7.79 -12.99 21.66
CA ILE A 710 8.54 -14.07 22.31
C ILE A 710 9.20 -14.99 21.26
N CYS A 711 8.45 -15.37 20.23
CA CYS A 711 8.95 -16.20 19.13
C CYS A 711 10.09 -15.49 18.40
N LYS A 712 9.95 -14.18 18.13
CA LYS A 712 10.98 -13.39 17.46
C LYS A 712 12.29 -13.34 18.25
N ILE A 713 12.24 -13.22 19.59
CA ILE A 713 13.43 -13.31 20.44
C ILE A 713 14.05 -14.71 20.36
N ALA A 714 13.23 -15.78 20.38
CA ALA A 714 13.72 -17.15 20.28
C ALA A 714 14.42 -17.43 18.95
N MET A 715 13.91 -16.86 17.85
CA MET A 715 14.42 -17.07 16.50
C MET A 715 15.68 -16.24 16.21
N SER A 716 15.66 -14.95 16.59
CA SER A 716 16.73 -13.99 16.25
C SER A 716 17.73 -13.73 17.38
N GLY A 717 17.52 -14.27 18.58
CA GLY A 717 18.38 -14.01 19.74
C GLY A 717 19.66 -14.86 19.78
N ARG A 718 20.68 -14.38 20.50
CA ARG A 718 21.88 -15.19 20.80
C ARG A 718 21.53 -16.37 21.71
N LYS A 719 22.33 -17.43 21.68
CA LYS A 719 22.15 -18.63 22.53
C LYS A 719 21.89 -18.29 24.01
N LYS A 720 22.63 -17.33 24.57
CA LYS A 720 22.42 -16.84 25.93
C LYS A 720 21.05 -16.18 26.14
N GLN A 721 20.61 -15.33 25.21
CA GLN A 721 19.30 -14.67 25.28
C GLN A 721 18.16 -15.69 25.16
N ILE A 722 18.33 -16.72 24.34
CA ILE A 722 17.38 -17.85 24.24
C ILE A 722 17.34 -18.62 25.57
N SER A 723 18.50 -18.90 26.18
CA SER A 723 18.57 -19.53 27.52
C SER A 723 17.85 -18.70 28.57
N ASP A 724 18.16 -17.41 28.65
CA ASP A 724 17.54 -16.47 29.60
C ASP A 724 16.01 -16.37 29.38
N LEU A 725 15.54 -16.45 28.13
CA LEU A 725 14.11 -16.49 27.77
C LEU A 725 13.43 -17.77 28.26
N VAL A 726 14.08 -18.93 28.09
CA VAL A 726 13.59 -20.23 28.57
C VAL A 726 13.54 -20.26 30.10
N GLU A 727 14.60 -19.79 30.77
CA GLU A 727 14.68 -19.67 32.23
C GLU A 727 13.59 -18.74 32.80
N ALA A 728 13.23 -17.69 32.06
CA ALA A 728 12.12 -16.79 32.42
C ALA A 728 10.73 -17.47 32.31
N GLY A 729 10.64 -18.65 31.69
CA GLY A 729 9.43 -19.46 31.61
C GLY A 729 8.63 -19.31 30.30
N ALA A 730 9.32 -19.09 29.18
CA ALA A 730 8.71 -18.92 27.85
C ALA A 730 8.11 -20.21 27.25
N LEU A 731 8.54 -21.40 27.67
CA LEU A 731 8.04 -22.66 27.10
C LEU A 731 6.55 -22.87 27.30
N ALA A 732 6.03 -22.63 28.52
CA ALA A 732 4.61 -22.82 28.81
C ALA A 732 3.67 -21.98 27.92
N PRO A 733 3.83 -20.64 27.81
CA PRO A 733 2.96 -19.84 26.95
C PRO A 733 3.11 -20.17 25.46
N LEU A 734 4.31 -20.57 25.00
CA LEU A 734 4.49 -21.04 23.63
C LEU A 734 3.73 -22.33 23.37
N SER A 735 3.86 -23.34 24.26
CA SER A 735 3.14 -24.60 24.14
C SER A 735 1.62 -24.41 24.18
N ASP A 736 1.09 -23.49 25.00
CA ASP A 736 -0.34 -23.16 25.01
C ASP A 736 -0.82 -22.63 23.65
N MET A 737 0.03 -21.89 22.94
CA MET A 737 -0.30 -21.30 21.63
C MET A 737 -0.30 -22.31 20.48
N LEU A 738 0.24 -23.52 20.66
CA LEU A 738 0.10 -24.62 19.69
C LEU A 738 -1.33 -25.16 19.58
N THR A 739 -2.20 -24.83 20.53
CA THR A 739 -3.59 -25.31 20.58
C THR A 739 -4.60 -24.38 19.90
N VAL A 740 -4.13 -23.27 19.32
CA VAL A 740 -4.99 -22.28 18.66
C VAL A 740 -5.34 -22.73 17.24
N MET A 741 -6.46 -22.24 16.71
CA MET A 741 -6.94 -22.60 15.37
C MET A 741 -6.21 -21.90 14.23
N ASP A 742 -5.53 -20.77 14.49
CA ASP A 742 -4.81 -20.02 13.46
C ASP A 742 -3.49 -20.74 13.13
N THR A 743 -3.46 -21.45 12.01
CA THR A 743 -2.31 -22.24 11.55
C THR A 743 -1.03 -21.41 11.45
N ARG A 744 -1.11 -20.13 11.08
CA ARG A 744 0.07 -19.26 10.98
C ARG A 744 0.73 -19.04 12.34
N VAL A 745 -0.09 -18.86 13.37
CA VAL A 745 0.40 -18.72 14.75
C VAL A 745 1.05 -20.02 15.20
N VAL A 746 0.46 -21.18 14.88
CA VAL A 746 1.02 -22.49 15.21
C VAL A 746 2.37 -22.71 14.53
N LEU A 747 2.47 -22.46 13.22
CA LEU A 747 3.72 -22.58 12.46
C LEU A 747 4.82 -21.68 13.05
N PHE A 748 4.49 -20.42 13.34
CA PHE A 748 5.44 -19.48 13.93
C PHE A 748 5.96 -19.95 15.30
N VAL A 749 5.08 -20.50 16.13
CA VAL A 749 5.45 -21.06 17.43
C VAL A 749 6.32 -22.32 17.28
N LEU A 750 6.01 -23.18 16.32
CA LEU A 750 6.81 -24.38 16.04
C LEU A 750 8.24 -24.01 15.63
N ALA A 751 8.40 -23.02 14.74
CA ALA A 751 9.72 -22.53 14.32
C ALA A 751 10.52 -21.98 15.52
N ALA A 752 9.87 -21.21 16.40
CA ALA A 752 10.51 -20.72 17.63
C ALA A 752 10.91 -21.86 18.58
N LEU A 753 10.06 -22.88 18.75
CA LEU A 753 10.36 -24.04 19.59
C LEU A 753 11.49 -24.89 19.02
N ASP A 754 11.53 -25.10 17.70
CA ASP A 754 12.63 -25.79 17.02
C ASP A 754 13.96 -25.07 17.29
N ARG A 755 13.99 -23.73 17.16
CA ARG A 755 15.20 -22.96 17.46
C ARG A 755 15.63 -23.07 18.93
N ILE A 756 14.68 -23.06 19.86
CA ILE A 756 14.95 -23.27 21.29
C ILE A 756 15.57 -24.67 21.52
N LEU A 757 15.01 -25.71 20.89
CA LEU A 757 15.50 -27.08 21.02
C LEU A 757 16.92 -27.23 20.42
N LYS A 758 17.16 -26.72 19.21
CA LYS A 758 18.49 -26.67 18.57
C LYS A 758 19.51 -25.93 19.44
N CYS A 759 19.10 -24.83 20.10
CA CYS A 759 19.93 -24.14 21.07
C CYS A 759 20.26 -25.03 22.28
N GLY A 760 19.27 -25.74 22.83
CA GLY A 760 19.44 -26.66 23.95
C GLY A 760 20.40 -27.83 23.67
N GLU A 761 20.44 -28.34 22.44
CA GLU A 761 21.42 -29.36 22.01
C GLU A 761 22.87 -28.88 22.19
N CYS A 762 23.15 -27.59 21.98
CA CYS A 762 24.48 -27.02 22.21
C CYS A 762 24.90 -27.06 23.69
N TYR A 763 23.95 -27.19 24.62
CA TYR A 763 24.19 -27.24 26.06
C TYR A 763 24.23 -28.67 26.63
N LYS A 764 24.06 -29.73 25.80
CA LYS A 764 24.05 -31.14 26.25
C LYS A 764 25.33 -31.67 26.91
N GLY A 765 26.40 -30.87 27.01
CA GLY A 765 27.62 -31.19 27.77
C GLY A 765 27.75 -30.46 29.12
N HIS A 766 26.92 -29.46 29.39
CA HIS A 766 26.96 -28.66 30.63
C HIS A 766 25.79 -29.10 31.52
N VAL A 767 26.05 -30.09 32.38
CA VAL A 767 25.04 -30.66 33.28
C VAL A 767 24.50 -29.56 34.21
N GLY A 768 23.26 -29.10 33.98
CA GLY A 768 22.47 -28.39 34.99
C GLY A 768 21.60 -27.19 34.59
N LEU A 769 21.29 -26.90 33.32
CA LEU A 769 20.58 -25.66 32.95
C LEU A 769 19.37 -25.78 31.98
N PHE A 770 18.79 -26.96 31.79
CA PHE A 770 17.51 -27.11 31.06
C PHE A 770 16.47 -27.86 31.89
#